data_AF-A0AA85JFZ8-F1
#
_entry.id   AF-A0AA85JFZ8-F1
#
_cell.length_a   1.000
_cell.length_b   1.000
_cell.length_c   1.000
_cell.angle_alpha   90.00
_cell.angle_beta   90.00
_cell.angle_gamma   90.00
#
_symmetry.space_group_name_H-M   'P 1'
#
loop_
_entity.id
_entity.type
_entity.pdbx_description
1 polymer ?
#
loop_
_entity_poly.entity_id
_entity_poly.type
_entity_poly.pdbx_seq_one_letter_code
_entity_poly.pdbx_strand_id
1 'polypeptide(L)'
;MSPYIRWNYVDFHIVDVCCMMNATTMRLRIFTNYCHGGAILSDYQRYRVENVTHRLGLRSLCFLWQRSQEELLEDMISAHIEAIIIKIASFGLTIDDFLGFRLNDVATKLFKLSVPPWSLNVCGEGGEFETTTLDCPMFRSRISLASEPELVIHSKDPFSPTAYLRLKNLILEAKPSDEVYYTSEQLLSLEGKCINNQGNNHTSARRPFISPLDRLKEIQLKTCEEIRNDIICTQLNTSGSLSITSDDNTQKCNEVNLKSLNDFARCLGSEIWLTSNFIGTSEKSDKIDEATENAFHQMKNMFDSSGIEPQQILQFIVVLSQPLSADVFSVFNQAYTVQLNEWFDEKSKNHITHKSKPVTSYLPARVCISMNSFSQEINVHSREGCRISLSAIICHGKSDMYEWINSLRGLYVQSISHWAPANIGPYSQAIGVPTLCSHSENCTSSCGLEQFTFYSGQIGLIPELEVLPSQTGHFSRITEALETESWLAIRHCHRIMKCMSPSKIWTNLFIGICYAVDEDSLIQARKHFHLSVCSVISDSKHISSMCDCNKCIVWIIVSGLPKNASVEWQWITGPSASLVTSVDDTINNGSFVPQNTFMLFYRYDYYQSNQKILLELLSAYKGFVLPVIKFADPNVNTVFVSVHNK
;
A
#
# COMPACT_ATOMS: atom_id res chain seq x y z
N MET A 1 -17.25 8.32 20.81
CA MET A 1 -16.21 7.95 21.80
C MET A 1 -16.20 6.43 21.93
N SER A 2 -15.32 5.76 21.18
CA SER A 2 -15.02 4.34 21.38
C SER A 2 -13.69 4.27 22.15
N PRO A 3 -13.61 3.61 23.31
CA PRO A 3 -12.37 3.47 24.03
C PRO A 3 -11.46 2.50 23.26
N TYR A 4 -10.28 2.97 22.88
CA TYR A 4 -9.18 2.14 22.40
C TYR A 4 -8.87 1.06 23.45
N ILE A 5 -9.37 -0.16 23.23
CA ILE A 5 -9.09 -1.32 24.07
C ILE A 5 -7.63 -1.72 23.86
N ARG A 6 -6.89 -1.76 24.97
CA ARG A 6 -5.47 -2.09 25.08
C ARG A 6 -5.11 -3.45 24.46
N TRP A 7 -3.92 -3.49 23.87
CA TRP A 7 -3.23 -4.63 23.26
C TRP A 7 -3.08 -5.89 24.13
N ASN A 8 -3.31 -5.84 25.45
CA ASN A 8 -3.14 -7.01 26.33
C ASN A 8 -4.26 -8.08 26.20
N TYR A 9 -5.42 -7.74 25.62
CA TYR A 9 -6.48 -8.73 25.34
C TYR A 9 -6.34 -9.40 23.96
N VAL A 10 -5.46 -8.87 23.10
CA VAL A 10 -5.34 -9.33 21.71
C VAL A 10 -4.61 -10.68 21.64
N ASP A 11 -3.64 -10.91 22.51
CA ASP A 11 -2.80 -12.11 22.52
C ASP A 11 -3.57 -13.40 22.87
N PHE A 12 -4.49 -13.37 23.84
CA PHE A 12 -5.24 -14.57 24.24
C PHE A 12 -6.05 -15.15 23.08
N HIS A 13 -6.78 -14.31 22.36
CA HIS A 13 -7.57 -14.76 21.20
C HIS A 13 -6.71 -15.16 20.00
N ILE A 14 -5.54 -14.53 19.79
CA ILE A 14 -4.59 -14.97 18.75
C ILE A 14 -4.02 -16.35 19.10
N VAL A 15 -3.74 -16.61 20.38
CA VAL A 15 -3.30 -17.92 20.86
C VAL A 15 -4.38 -18.97 20.64
N ASP A 16 -5.65 -18.67 20.92
CA ASP A 16 -6.76 -19.61 20.71
C ASP A 16 -6.93 -19.98 19.23
N VAL A 17 -6.90 -19.00 18.32
CA VAL A 17 -6.96 -19.24 16.87
C VAL A 17 -5.75 -20.03 16.40
N CYS A 18 -4.55 -19.72 16.90
CA CYS A 18 -3.33 -20.44 16.58
C CYS A 18 -3.39 -21.91 17.05
N CYS A 19 -3.84 -22.15 18.29
CA CYS A 19 -4.04 -23.49 18.83
C CYS A 19 -5.07 -24.29 18.02
N MET A 20 -6.21 -23.66 17.67
CA MET A 20 -7.25 -24.28 16.84
C MET A 20 -6.72 -24.65 15.45
N MET A 21 -6.03 -23.72 14.77
CA MET A 21 -5.47 -23.97 13.44
C MET A 21 -4.38 -25.03 13.51
N ASN A 22 -3.47 -24.95 14.46
CA ASN A 22 -2.39 -25.94 14.63
C ASN A 22 -2.96 -27.35 14.89
N ALA A 23 -3.95 -27.47 15.78
CA ALA A 23 -4.64 -28.74 16.04
C ALA A 23 -5.34 -29.28 14.77
N THR A 24 -5.91 -28.39 13.95
CA THR A 24 -6.56 -28.76 12.69
C THR A 24 -5.56 -29.24 11.64
N THR A 25 -4.45 -28.52 11.45
CA THR A 25 -3.36 -28.89 10.53
C THR A 25 -2.76 -30.25 10.90
N MET A 26 -2.53 -30.49 12.20
CA MET A 26 -2.05 -31.79 12.69
C MET A 26 -3.09 -32.91 12.49
N ARG A 27 -4.37 -32.68 12.83
CA ARG A 27 -5.43 -33.69 12.73
C ARG A 27 -5.72 -34.11 11.31
N LEU A 28 -5.81 -33.15 10.39
CA LEU A 28 -6.20 -33.41 9.02
C LEU A 28 -5.01 -33.79 8.12
N ARG A 29 -3.77 -33.84 8.67
CA ARG A 29 -2.52 -34.07 7.92
C ARG A 29 -2.44 -33.23 6.65
N ILE A 30 -2.93 -31.99 6.75
CA ILE A 30 -3.05 -31.11 5.60
C ILE A 30 -1.67 -30.50 5.33
N PHE A 31 -1.06 -30.90 4.21
CA PHE A 31 0.17 -30.31 3.66
C PHE A 31 -0.11 -29.03 2.86
N THR A 32 -1.12 -28.22 3.23
CA THR A 32 -1.43 -26.99 2.51
C THR A 32 -0.57 -25.86 3.02
N ASN A 33 0.02 -25.11 2.10
CA ASN A 33 0.80 -23.91 2.41
C ASN A 33 -0.07 -22.64 2.51
N TYR A 34 -1.41 -22.76 2.60
CA TYR A 34 -2.33 -21.64 2.48
C TYR A 34 -3.46 -21.67 3.52
N CYS A 35 -3.94 -20.50 3.93
CA CYS A 35 -5.14 -20.31 4.72
C CYS A 35 -5.99 -19.20 4.10
N HIS A 36 -7.29 -19.45 3.91
CA HIS A 36 -8.20 -18.46 3.35
C HIS A 36 -9.00 -17.77 4.47
N GLY A 37 -8.92 -16.43 4.52
CA GLY A 37 -9.69 -15.58 5.41
C GLY A 37 -10.91 -14.96 4.71
N GLY A 38 -12.01 -14.80 5.46
CA GLY A 38 -13.26 -14.22 4.96
C GLY A 38 -13.44 -12.73 5.23
N ALA A 39 -12.44 -12.03 5.77
CA ALA A 39 -12.54 -10.61 6.09
C ALA A 39 -12.71 -9.76 4.82
N ILE A 40 -13.69 -8.85 4.80
CA ILE A 40 -14.01 -8.02 3.63
C ILE A 40 -13.42 -6.61 3.76
N LEU A 41 -13.49 -6.00 4.95
CA LEU A 41 -12.95 -4.65 5.19
C LEU A 41 -12.13 -4.56 6.48
N SER A 42 -12.41 -5.40 7.47
CA SER A 42 -11.80 -5.36 8.80
C SER A 42 -10.32 -5.72 8.78
N ASP A 43 -9.47 -4.70 8.90
CA ASP A 43 -8.02 -4.87 9.07
C ASP A 43 -7.67 -5.67 10.32
N TYR A 44 -8.42 -5.48 11.42
CA TYR A 44 -8.18 -6.21 12.66
C TYR A 44 -8.34 -7.72 12.49
N GLN A 45 -9.39 -8.16 11.78
CA GLN A 45 -9.61 -9.58 11.51
C GLN A 45 -8.52 -10.13 10.57
N ARG A 46 -8.20 -9.38 9.50
CA ARG A 46 -7.14 -9.76 8.55
C ARG A 46 -5.79 -9.93 9.24
N TYR A 47 -5.34 -8.93 10.00
CA TYR A 47 -4.05 -8.97 10.69
C TYR A 47 -3.94 -10.13 11.69
N ARG A 48 -5.06 -10.52 12.33
CA ARG A 48 -5.07 -11.70 13.22
C ARG A 48 -4.84 -12.99 12.45
N VAL A 49 -5.51 -13.19 11.32
CA VAL A 49 -5.31 -14.37 10.46
C VAL A 49 -3.90 -14.38 9.90
N GLU A 50 -3.39 -13.24 9.41
CA GLU A 50 -2.03 -13.11 8.89
C GLU A 50 -0.96 -13.42 9.96
N ASN A 51 -1.10 -12.93 11.18
CA ASN A 51 -0.17 -13.22 12.27
C ASN A 51 -0.15 -14.73 12.61
N VAL A 52 -1.32 -15.35 12.74
CA VAL A 52 -1.40 -16.80 13.02
C VAL A 52 -0.81 -17.62 11.87
N THR A 53 -1.16 -17.31 10.63
CA THR A 53 -0.68 -18.04 9.45
C THR A 53 0.83 -17.90 9.28
N HIS A 54 1.37 -16.70 9.46
CA HIS A 54 2.82 -16.46 9.46
C HIS A 54 3.56 -17.34 10.48
N ARG A 55 3.06 -17.43 11.73
CA ARG A 55 3.66 -18.29 12.78
C ARG A 55 3.60 -19.79 12.45
N LEU A 56 2.63 -20.20 11.64
CA LEU A 56 2.45 -21.58 11.20
C LEU A 56 3.14 -21.89 9.86
N GLY A 57 3.83 -20.92 9.25
CA GLY A 57 4.43 -21.08 7.92
C GLY A 57 3.40 -21.19 6.79
N LEU A 58 2.17 -20.72 7.00
CA LEU A 58 1.09 -20.69 6.03
C LEU A 58 1.02 -19.32 5.36
N ARG A 59 0.64 -19.29 4.08
CA ARG A 59 0.37 -18.07 3.33
C ARG A 59 -1.11 -17.69 3.45
N SER A 60 -1.39 -16.47 3.85
CA SER A 60 -2.75 -15.96 3.95
C SER A 60 -3.33 -15.61 2.57
N LEU A 61 -4.58 -15.99 2.32
CA LEU A 61 -5.39 -15.61 1.16
C LEU A 61 -6.57 -14.77 1.66
N CYS A 62 -6.67 -13.52 1.20
CA CYS A 62 -7.70 -12.56 1.60
C CYS A 62 -8.35 -11.93 0.35
N PHE A 63 -8.93 -12.77 -0.52
CA PHE A 63 -9.49 -12.33 -1.79
C PHE A 63 -10.65 -11.34 -1.64
N LEU A 64 -11.38 -11.37 -0.53
CA LEU A 64 -12.50 -10.46 -0.28
C LEU A 64 -12.07 -9.09 0.28
N TRP A 65 -10.84 -8.96 0.75
CA TRP A 65 -10.41 -7.75 1.45
C TRP A 65 -10.32 -6.54 0.49
N GLN A 66 -10.86 -5.39 0.94
CA GLN A 66 -11.01 -4.14 0.17
C GLN A 66 -11.86 -4.27 -1.11
N ARG A 67 -12.70 -5.32 -1.21
CA ARG A 67 -13.66 -5.43 -2.30
C ARG A 67 -14.89 -4.56 -2.02
N SER A 68 -15.53 -4.00 -3.06
CA SER A 68 -16.83 -3.33 -2.90
C SER A 68 -17.83 -4.32 -2.32
N GLN A 69 -18.46 -3.95 -1.21
CA GLN A 69 -19.44 -4.79 -0.53
C GLN A 69 -20.72 -4.88 -1.36
N GLU A 70 -21.05 -3.85 -2.13
CA GLU A 70 -22.18 -3.86 -3.06
C GLU A 70 -21.96 -4.88 -4.18
N GLU A 71 -20.83 -4.78 -4.89
CA GLU A 71 -20.47 -5.76 -5.93
C GLU A 71 -20.37 -7.18 -5.38
N LEU A 72 -19.87 -7.33 -4.14
CA LEU A 72 -19.76 -8.63 -3.50
C LEU A 72 -21.14 -9.24 -3.19
N LEU A 73 -22.10 -8.45 -2.71
CA LEU A 73 -23.47 -8.92 -2.50
C LEU A 73 -24.12 -9.34 -3.82
N GLU A 74 -23.98 -8.53 -4.87
CA GLU A 74 -24.45 -8.87 -6.22
C GLU A 74 -23.81 -10.16 -6.75
N ASP A 75 -22.52 -10.36 -6.51
CA ASP A 75 -21.78 -11.56 -6.92
C ASP A 75 -22.23 -12.79 -6.13
N MET A 76 -22.44 -12.69 -4.82
CA MET A 76 -22.94 -13.81 -4.02
C MET A 76 -24.30 -14.28 -4.53
N ILE A 77 -25.19 -13.34 -4.85
CA ILE A 77 -26.52 -13.64 -5.39
C ILE A 77 -26.43 -14.23 -6.79
N SER A 78 -25.60 -13.62 -7.65
CA SER A 78 -25.37 -14.12 -9.01
C SER A 78 -24.69 -15.48 -9.02
N ALA A 79 -23.91 -15.81 -7.98
CA ALA A 79 -23.28 -17.11 -7.76
C ALA A 79 -24.23 -18.15 -7.17
N HIS A 80 -25.53 -17.85 -7.04
CA HIS A 80 -26.53 -18.73 -6.46
C HIS A 80 -26.18 -19.20 -5.03
N ILE A 81 -25.59 -18.30 -4.23
CA ILE A 81 -25.40 -18.55 -2.80
C ILE A 81 -26.73 -18.33 -2.09
N GLU A 82 -27.34 -19.42 -1.64
CA GLU A 82 -28.60 -19.42 -0.91
C GLU A 82 -28.32 -19.22 0.57
N ALA A 83 -28.15 -17.97 0.99
CA ALA A 83 -27.94 -17.60 2.39
C ALA A 83 -29.15 -16.86 2.96
N ILE A 84 -29.50 -17.17 4.21
CA ILE A 84 -30.53 -16.47 4.98
C ILE A 84 -29.90 -15.64 6.10
N ILE A 85 -30.53 -14.51 6.44
CA ILE A 85 -30.15 -13.73 7.62
C ILE A 85 -30.64 -14.46 8.88
N ILE A 86 -29.71 -14.83 9.75
CA ILE A 86 -30.00 -15.55 11.01
C ILE A 86 -29.89 -14.67 12.24
N LYS A 87 -29.35 -13.47 12.13
CA LYS A 87 -29.26 -12.51 13.23
C LYS A 87 -29.29 -11.10 12.68
N ILE A 88 -29.91 -10.19 13.42
CA ILE A 88 -29.87 -8.75 13.19
C ILE A 88 -29.45 -8.05 14.48
N ALA A 89 -28.67 -6.98 14.37
CA ALA A 89 -28.17 -6.22 15.50
C ALA A 89 -27.88 -4.74 15.15
N SER A 90 -28.57 -4.19 14.15
CA SER A 90 -28.34 -2.82 13.70
C SER A 90 -29.63 -2.05 13.45
N PHE A 91 -29.51 -0.72 13.52
CA PHE A 91 -30.59 0.21 13.24
C PHE A 91 -31.10 0.05 11.80
N GLY A 92 -32.43 0.05 11.63
CA GLY A 92 -33.08 -0.13 10.33
C GLY A 92 -33.31 -1.59 9.91
N LEU A 93 -32.69 -2.56 10.59
CA LEU A 93 -32.98 -3.98 10.40
C LEU A 93 -34.09 -4.42 11.37
N THR A 94 -35.25 -4.78 10.83
CA THR A 94 -36.40 -5.26 11.60
C THR A 94 -36.53 -6.78 11.52
N ILE A 95 -37.20 -7.39 12.51
CA ILE A 95 -37.46 -8.83 12.53
C ILE A 95 -38.30 -9.23 11.31
N ASP A 96 -39.36 -8.48 11.01
CA ASP A 96 -40.34 -8.82 9.98
C ASP A 96 -39.84 -8.61 8.54
N ASP A 97 -38.82 -7.77 8.34
CA ASP A 97 -38.30 -7.46 6.99
C ASP A 97 -37.04 -8.21 6.59
N PHE A 98 -36.27 -8.72 7.56
CA PHE A 98 -34.91 -9.24 7.32
C PHE A 98 -34.66 -10.61 7.93
N LEU A 99 -35.11 -10.87 9.17
CA LEU A 99 -34.73 -12.08 9.87
C LEU A 99 -35.39 -13.31 9.23
N GLY A 100 -34.58 -14.29 8.81
CA GLY A 100 -35.02 -15.50 8.11
C GLY A 100 -35.19 -15.33 6.60
N PHE A 101 -35.09 -14.12 6.07
CA PHE A 101 -35.16 -13.87 4.63
C PHE A 101 -33.85 -14.22 3.94
N ARG A 102 -33.94 -14.63 2.66
CA ARG A 102 -32.76 -14.86 1.82
C ARG A 102 -32.12 -13.54 1.44
N LEU A 103 -30.80 -13.53 1.31
CA LEU A 103 -30.05 -12.34 0.87
C LEU A 103 -30.58 -11.79 -0.47
N ASN A 104 -30.89 -12.67 -1.42
CA ASN A 104 -31.48 -12.30 -2.70
C ASN A 104 -32.80 -11.52 -2.55
N ASP A 105 -33.63 -11.89 -1.58
CA ASP A 105 -34.95 -11.29 -1.39
C ASP A 105 -34.87 -9.91 -0.72
N VAL A 106 -33.81 -9.65 0.05
CA VAL A 106 -33.63 -8.41 0.81
C VAL A 106 -32.53 -7.49 0.27
N ALA A 107 -31.81 -7.89 -0.79
CA ALA A 107 -30.69 -7.14 -1.36
C ALA A 107 -31.05 -5.66 -1.64
N THR A 108 -32.19 -5.41 -2.31
CA THR A 108 -32.67 -4.06 -2.59
C THR A 108 -32.96 -3.24 -1.33
N LYS A 109 -33.42 -3.89 -0.24
CA LYS A 109 -33.62 -3.21 1.05
C LYS A 109 -32.27 -2.86 1.68
N LEU A 110 -31.29 -3.78 1.62
CA LEU A 110 -29.94 -3.55 2.12
C LEU A 110 -29.24 -2.39 1.38
N PHE A 111 -29.33 -2.31 0.05
CA PHE A 111 -28.80 -1.18 -0.73
C PHE A 111 -29.44 0.16 -0.36
N LYS A 112 -30.72 0.17 -0.02
CA LYS A 112 -31.39 1.41 0.45
C LYS A 112 -30.91 1.83 1.84
N LEU A 113 -30.53 0.88 2.69
CA LEU A 113 -30.00 1.15 4.03
C LEU A 113 -28.49 1.47 4.01
N SER A 114 -27.78 1.19 2.92
CA SER A 114 -26.34 1.49 2.83
C SER A 114 -26.02 2.92 2.47
N VAL A 115 -27.00 3.69 2.01
CA VAL A 115 -26.85 5.12 1.73
C VAL A 115 -27.20 5.96 2.96
N PRO A 116 -26.68 7.20 3.06
CA PRO A 116 -27.06 8.12 4.12
C PRO A 116 -28.58 8.31 4.23
N PRO A 117 -29.15 8.44 5.44
CA PRO A 117 -28.45 8.64 6.73
C PRO A 117 -28.05 7.35 7.47
N TRP A 118 -28.39 6.16 6.97
CA TRP A 118 -28.18 4.90 7.71
C TRP A 118 -26.78 4.33 7.57
N SER A 119 -26.20 4.40 6.37
CA SER A 119 -24.82 3.96 6.07
C SER A 119 -24.51 2.52 6.56
N LEU A 120 -25.49 1.61 6.47
CA LEU A 120 -25.37 0.21 6.86
C LEU A 120 -24.43 -0.54 5.91
N ASN A 121 -23.56 -1.41 6.44
CA ASN A 121 -22.77 -2.27 5.56
C ASN A 121 -23.65 -3.36 4.92
N VAL A 122 -23.75 -3.36 3.59
CA VAL A 122 -24.59 -4.33 2.84
C VAL A 122 -24.18 -5.79 2.99
N CYS A 123 -22.95 -6.05 3.43
CA CYS A 123 -22.44 -7.40 3.70
C CYS A 123 -22.41 -7.75 5.19
N GLY A 124 -22.86 -6.88 6.08
CA GLY A 124 -22.89 -7.13 7.52
C GLY A 124 -21.51 -7.16 8.20
N GLU A 125 -20.49 -6.57 7.57
CA GLU A 125 -19.09 -6.58 8.04
C GLU A 125 -18.91 -5.99 9.45
N GLY A 126 -19.74 -5.00 9.81
CA GLY A 126 -19.74 -4.36 11.13
C GLY A 126 -20.46 -5.18 12.21
N GLY A 127 -20.99 -6.35 11.86
CA GLY A 127 -21.82 -7.18 12.72
C GLY A 127 -23.30 -6.77 12.69
N GLU A 128 -23.73 -6.04 11.65
CA GLU A 128 -25.11 -5.57 11.51
C GLU A 128 -26.09 -6.74 11.41
N PHE A 129 -25.68 -7.80 10.72
CA PHE A 129 -26.40 -9.05 10.64
C PHE A 129 -25.43 -10.23 10.47
N GLU A 130 -25.89 -11.43 10.79
CA GLU A 130 -25.16 -12.67 10.48
C GLU A 130 -26.01 -13.54 9.56
N THR A 131 -25.36 -14.32 8.71
CA THR A 131 -26.02 -15.19 7.74
C THR A 131 -25.63 -16.65 7.94
N THR A 132 -26.45 -17.55 7.42
CA THR A 132 -26.06 -18.94 7.20
C THR A 132 -26.34 -19.33 5.76
N THR A 133 -25.40 -20.03 5.12
CA THR A 133 -25.54 -20.53 3.75
C THR A 133 -26.17 -21.92 3.78
N LEU A 134 -27.35 -22.04 3.20
CA LEU A 134 -28.11 -23.29 3.12
C LEU A 134 -27.76 -24.12 1.87
N ASP A 135 -27.45 -23.46 0.75
CA ASP A 135 -27.00 -24.11 -0.48
C ASP A 135 -26.06 -23.18 -1.25
N CYS A 136 -25.17 -23.77 -2.06
CA CYS A 136 -24.44 -23.07 -3.10
C CYS A 136 -24.05 -24.07 -4.21
N PRO A 137 -23.61 -23.62 -5.39
CA PRO A 137 -23.25 -24.52 -6.49
C PRO A 137 -22.20 -25.57 -6.15
N MET A 138 -21.32 -25.31 -5.18
CA MET A 138 -20.27 -26.26 -4.76
C MET A 138 -20.73 -27.28 -3.72
N PHE A 139 -21.90 -27.10 -3.10
CA PHE A 139 -22.41 -28.03 -2.10
C PHE A 139 -22.90 -29.32 -2.77
N ARG A 140 -22.52 -30.47 -2.21
CA ARG A 140 -23.04 -31.80 -2.64
C ARG A 140 -24.44 -32.09 -2.10
N SER A 141 -24.82 -31.39 -1.04
CA SER A 141 -26.13 -31.50 -0.41
C SER A 141 -26.58 -30.13 0.05
N ARG A 142 -27.86 -29.81 -0.15
CA ARG A 142 -28.46 -28.61 0.42
C ARG A 142 -28.93 -28.87 1.85
N ILE A 143 -28.95 -27.82 2.65
CA ILE A 143 -29.40 -27.84 4.03
C ILE A 143 -30.87 -27.38 4.07
N SER A 144 -31.77 -28.31 4.34
CA SER A 144 -33.20 -28.04 4.47
C SER A 144 -33.62 -27.90 5.93
N LEU A 145 -34.50 -26.94 6.19
CA LEU A 145 -35.08 -26.72 7.51
C LEU A 145 -36.29 -27.65 7.69
N ALA A 146 -36.17 -28.69 8.53
CA ALA A 146 -37.28 -29.63 8.76
C ALA A 146 -38.32 -29.12 9.78
N SER A 147 -38.00 -28.05 10.49
CA SER A 147 -38.89 -27.36 11.42
C SER A 147 -38.67 -25.87 11.35
N GLU A 148 -39.70 -25.09 11.71
CA GLU A 148 -39.57 -23.64 11.80
C GLU A 148 -38.46 -23.25 12.79
N PRO A 149 -37.59 -22.28 12.42
CA PRO A 149 -36.61 -21.73 13.34
C PRO A 149 -37.23 -21.13 14.60
N GLU A 150 -36.57 -21.29 15.74
CA GLU A 150 -36.98 -20.63 16.98
C GLU A 150 -36.46 -19.19 16.99
N LEU A 151 -37.36 -18.21 17.06
CA LEU A 151 -37.02 -16.79 17.24
C LEU A 151 -36.57 -16.52 18.67
N VAL A 152 -35.37 -15.96 18.83
CA VAL A 152 -34.86 -15.47 20.12
C VAL A 152 -34.61 -13.98 20.04
N ILE A 153 -35.31 -13.21 20.87
CA ILE A 153 -35.11 -11.76 21.00
C ILE A 153 -34.17 -11.51 22.17
N HIS A 154 -32.98 -11.02 21.89
CA HIS A 154 -31.98 -10.66 22.89
C HIS A 154 -32.19 -9.24 23.43
N SER A 155 -32.53 -8.30 22.55
CA SER A 155 -32.88 -6.92 22.91
C SER A 155 -34.10 -6.47 22.12
N LYS A 156 -35.07 -5.88 22.82
CA LYS A 156 -36.30 -5.28 22.25
C LYS A 156 -36.15 -3.78 22.03
N ASP A 157 -34.92 -3.29 21.84
CA ASP A 157 -34.70 -1.88 21.54
C ASP A 157 -35.53 -1.48 20.30
N PRO A 158 -36.36 -0.42 20.39
CA PRO A 158 -37.29 -0.06 19.32
C PRO A 158 -36.61 0.48 18.07
N PHE A 159 -35.32 0.83 18.16
CA PHE A 159 -34.55 1.38 17.06
C PHE A 159 -33.54 0.37 16.49
N SER A 160 -32.97 -0.47 17.35
CA SER A 160 -31.89 -1.41 17.05
C SER A 160 -32.14 -2.78 17.70
N PRO A 161 -33.22 -3.48 17.30
CA PRO A 161 -33.53 -4.77 17.89
C PRO A 161 -32.39 -5.76 17.65
N THR A 162 -32.06 -6.53 18.67
CA THR A 162 -31.12 -7.65 18.54
C THR A 162 -31.90 -8.94 18.66
N ALA A 163 -31.99 -9.68 17.56
CA ALA A 163 -32.71 -10.95 17.49
C ALA A 163 -31.96 -11.93 16.59
N TYR A 164 -32.11 -13.22 16.87
CA TYR A 164 -31.53 -14.29 16.06
C TYR A 164 -32.46 -15.50 15.96
N LEU A 165 -32.25 -16.29 14.91
CA LEU A 165 -32.93 -17.56 14.67
C LEU A 165 -32.07 -18.71 15.14
N ARG A 166 -32.62 -19.53 16.03
CA ARG A 166 -32.02 -20.83 16.37
C ARG A 166 -32.59 -21.88 15.43
N LEU A 167 -31.78 -22.31 14.48
CA LEU A 167 -32.13 -23.35 13.52
C LEU A 167 -32.13 -24.72 14.22
N LYS A 168 -33.23 -25.48 14.09
CA LYS A 168 -33.40 -26.81 14.66
C LYS A 168 -33.73 -27.81 13.55
N ASN A 169 -33.35 -29.07 13.77
CA ASN A 169 -33.67 -30.19 12.87
C ASN A 169 -33.26 -29.93 11.42
N LEU A 170 -31.98 -29.62 11.19
CA LEU A 170 -31.42 -29.46 9.85
C LEU A 170 -31.27 -30.83 9.17
N ILE A 171 -31.75 -30.96 7.94
CA ILE A 171 -31.63 -32.17 7.12
C ILE A 171 -30.74 -31.87 5.92
N LEU A 172 -29.86 -32.81 5.58
CA LEU A 172 -29.08 -32.75 4.35
C LEU A 172 -29.82 -33.48 3.23
N GLU A 173 -30.09 -32.77 2.14
CA GLU A 173 -30.68 -33.32 0.92
C GLU A 173 -29.61 -33.39 -0.17
N ALA A 174 -29.31 -34.61 -0.65
CA ALA A 174 -28.33 -34.80 -1.71
C ALA A 174 -28.78 -34.13 -3.01
N LYS A 175 -27.84 -33.43 -3.67
CA LYS A 175 -28.08 -32.79 -4.97
C LYS A 175 -27.73 -33.77 -6.10
N PRO A 176 -28.44 -33.70 -7.24
CA PRO A 176 -28.01 -34.32 -8.49
C PRO A 176 -26.58 -33.90 -8.85
N SER A 177 -25.78 -34.80 -9.43
CA SER A 177 -24.37 -34.53 -9.72
C SER A 177 -24.15 -33.40 -10.72
N ASP A 178 -25.11 -33.15 -11.60
CA ASP A 178 -25.14 -32.09 -12.61
C ASP A 178 -25.48 -30.70 -12.03
N GLU A 179 -26.01 -30.63 -10.81
CA GLU A 179 -26.21 -29.36 -10.09
C GLU A 179 -24.98 -28.91 -9.27
N VAL A 180 -23.94 -29.76 -9.18
CA VAL A 180 -22.75 -29.52 -8.35
C VAL A 180 -21.56 -29.13 -9.22
N TYR A 181 -20.95 -28.00 -8.87
CA TYR A 181 -19.80 -27.43 -9.57
C TYR A 181 -18.53 -27.92 -8.88
N TYR A 182 -17.66 -28.58 -9.65
CA TYR A 182 -16.42 -29.20 -9.18
C TYR A 182 -15.16 -28.52 -9.72
N THR A 183 -15.26 -27.78 -10.84
CA THR A 183 -14.09 -27.19 -11.50
C THR A 183 -14.15 -25.67 -11.60
N SER A 184 -12.98 -25.05 -11.77
CA SER A 184 -12.85 -23.61 -12.03
C SER A 184 -13.59 -23.18 -13.29
N GLU A 185 -13.58 -23.99 -14.34
CA GLU A 185 -14.20 -23.67 -15.64
C GLU A 185 -15.71 -23.61 -15.49
N GLN A 186 -16.30 -24.53 -14.71
CA GLN A 186 -17.71 -24.51 -14.40
C GLN A 186 -18.07 -23.23 -13.65
N LEU A 187 -17.31 -22.87 -12.61
CA LEU A 187 -17.55 -21.63 -11.85
C LEU A 187 -17.37 -20.37 -12.71
N LEU A 188 -16.35 -20.31 -13.56
CA LEU A 188 -16.11 -19.17 -14.48
C LEU A 188 -17.19 -19.06 -15.57
N SER A 189 -17.86 -20.16 -15.91
CA SER A 189 -18.99 -20.16 -16.85
C SER A 189 -20.33 -19.77 -16.21
N LEU A 190 -20.37 -19.63 -14.88
CA LEU A 190 -21.60 -19.35 -14.15
C LEU A 190 -22.11 -17.93 -14.46
N GLU A 191 -23.40 -17.84 -14.78
CA GLU A 191 -24.09 -16.58 -15.03
C GLU A 191 -25.34 -16.49 -14.16
N GLY A 192 -25.45 -15.38 -13.42
CA GLY A 192 -26.58 -15.05 -12.56
C GLY A 192 -27.31 -13.79 -13.00
N LYS A 193 -28.37 -13.45 -12.28
CA LYS A 193 -29.15 -12.22 -12.55
C LYS A 193 -28.50 -11.02 -11.87
N CYS A 194 -28.39 -9.89 -12.58
CA CYS A 194 -28.12 -8.60 -11.94
C CYS A 194 -29.33 -8.14 -11.09
N ILE A 195 -29.04 -7.53 -9.94
CA ILE A 195 -30.03 -6.80 -9.13
C ILE A 195 -29.60 -5.34 -9.13
N ASN A 196 -30.34 -4.48 -9.84
CA ASN A 196 -30.04 -3.05 -9.84
C ASN A 196 -30.63 -2.36 -8.60
N ASN A 197 -29.89 -1.39 -8.05
CA ASN A 197 -30.31 -0.47 -6.97
C ASN A 197 -31.67 0.23 -7.20
N GLN A 198 -32.16 0.27 -8.45
CA GLN A 198 -33.42 0.92 -8.82
C GLN A 198 -34.63 -0.03 -8.92
N GLY A 199 -34.48 -1.33 -8.64
CA GLY A 199 -35.60 -2.28 -8.69
C GLY A 199 -36.17 -2.55 -10.10
N ASN A 200 -35.53 -2.04 -11.15
CA ASN A 200 -35.86 -2.36 -12.52
C ASN A 200 -35.17 -3.67 -12.93
N ASN A 201 -35.97 -4.67 -13.32
CA ASN A 201 -35.53 -5.94 -13.90
C ASN A 201 -34.92 -5.72 -15.30
N HIS A 202 -33.74 -5.14 -15.39
CA HIS A 202 -32.94 -5.27 -16.62
C HIS A 202 -32.28 -6.65 -16.62
N THR A 203 -32.56 -7.42 -17.68
CA THR A 203 -32.07 -8.77 -17.91
C THR A 203 -30.62 -8.79 -18.41
N SER A 204 -29.69 -8.12 -17.72
CA SER A 204 -28.27 -8.34 -17.97
C SER A 204 -27.78 -9.50 -17.12
N ALA A 205 -27.14 -10.48 -17.76
CA ALA A 205 -26.47 -11.58 -17.07
C ALA A 205 -25.18 -11.07 -16.41
N ARG A 206 -24.95 -11.48 -15.16
CA ARG A 206 -23.74 -11.17 -14.39
C ARG A 206 -22.89 -12.42 -14.22
N ARG A 207 -21.59 -12.31 -14.46
CA ARG A 207 -20.61 -13.35 -14.13
C ARG A 207 -19.95 -13.01 -12.80
N PRO A 208 -20.25 -13.73 -11.70
CA PRO A 208 -19.72 -13.42 -10.38
C PRO A 208 -18.25 -13.81 -10.22
N PHE A 209 -17.75 -14.70 -11.08
CA PHE A 209 -16.36 -15.15 -11.08
C PHE A 209 -15.67 -14.68 -12.36
N ILE A 210 -14.45 -14.18 -12.20
CA ILE A 210 -13.60 -13.74 -13.30
C ILE A 210 -12.16 -14.18 -13.01
N SER A 211 -11.49 -14.74 -14.02
CA SER A 211 -10.11 -15.19 -13.86
C SER A 211 -9.16 -13.99 -13.66
N PRO A 212 -8.00 -14.17 -13.01
CA PRO A 212 -7.02 -13.10 -12.87
C PRO A 212 -6.61 -12.47 -14.21
N LEU A 213 -6.51 -13.28 -15.27
CA LEU A 213 -6.14 -12.81 -16.61
C LEU A 213 -7.28 -12.06 -17.30
N ASP A 214 -8.52 -12.53 -17.16
CA ASP A 214 -9.68 -11.82 -17.71
C ASP A 214 -9.88 -10.44 -17.06
N ARG A 215 -9.48 -10.26 -15.79
CA ARG A 215 -9.49 -8.95 -15.13
C ARG A 215 -8.58 -7.92 -15.83
N LEU A 216 -7.58 -8.37 -16.61
CA LEU A 216 -6.61 -7.51 -17.29
C LEU A 216 -7.12 -6.94 -18.62
N LYS A 217 -8.12 -7.55 -19.25
CA LYS A 217 -8.60 -7.18 -20.62
C LYS A 217 -9.02 -5.72 -20.77
N GLU A 218 -9.36 -5.05 -19.67
CA GLU A 218 -9.80 -3.64 -19.64
C GLU A 218 -9.08 -2.86 -18.53
N ILE A 219 -7.83 -3.22 -18.24
CA ILE A 219 -7.10 -2.63 -17.11
C ILE A 219 -7.00 -1.11 -17.21
N GLN A 220 -6.81 -0.56 -18.41
CA GLN A 220 -6.79 0.88 -18.65
C GLN A 220 -8.12 1.54 -18.24
N LEU A 221 -9.23 1.07 -18.81
CA LEU A 221 -10.56 1.65 -18.56
C LEU A 221 -10.89 1.58 -17.07
N LYS A 222 -10.74 0.39 -16.47
CA LYS A 222 -11.04 0.15 -15.05
C LYS A 222 -10.18 0.99 -14.12
N THR A 223 -8.89 1.17 -14.43
CA THR A 223 -8.00 2.01 -13.63
C THR A 223 -8.40 3.48 -13.70
N CYS A 224 -8.69 3.99 -14.89
CA CYS A 224 -9.14 5.37 -15.07
C CYS A 224 -10.50 5.64 -14.42
N GLU A 225 -11.44 4.70 -14.49
CA GLU A 225 -12.75 4.80 -13.83
C GLU A 225 -12.63 4.76 -12.31
N GLU A 226 -11.85 3.83 -11.77
CA GLU A 226 -11.59 3.72 -10.33
C GLU A 226 -11.03 5.03 -9.78
N ILE A 227 -9.95 5.56 -10.39
CA ILE A 227 -9.32 6.82 -9.98
C ILE A 227 -10.29 8.00 -10.12
N ARG A 228 -11.03 8.08 -11.23
CA ARG A 228 -11.98 9.17 -11.48
C ARG A 228 -13.11 9.19 -10.45
N ASN A 229 -13.74 8.05 -10.22
CA ASN A 229 -14.86 7.93 -9.30
C ASN A 229 -14.42 8.31 -7.88
N ASP A 230 -13.25 7.83 -7.45
CA ASP A 230 -12.72 8.13 -6.12
C ASP A 230 -12.38 9.61 -5.95
N ILE A 231 -11.74 10.25 -6.95
CA ILE A 231 -11.45 11.70 -6.90
C ILE A 231 -12.75 12.51 -6.83
N ILE A 232 -13.76 12.18 -7.65
CA ILE A 232 -15.06 12.88 -7.65
C ILE A 232 -15.76 12.71 -6.30
N CYS A 233 -15.78 11.49 -5.76
CA CYS A 233 -16.35 11.21 -4.44
C CYS A 233 -15.65 12.02 -3.34
N THR A 234 -14.33 12.12 -3.37
CA THR A 234 -13.57 12.97 -2.44
C THR A 234 -14.01 14.43 -2.54
N GLN A 235 -14.13 14.98 -3.75
CA GLN A 235 -14.49 16.39 -3.98
C GLN A 235 -15.88 16.76 -3.44
N LEU A 236 -16.87 15.88 -3.68
CA LEU A 236 -18.24 16.04 -3.17
C LEU A 236 -18.29 16.04 -1.64
N ASN A 237 -17.43 15.25 -0.99
CA ASN A 237 -17.36 15.19 0.46
C ASN A 237 -16.65 16.42 1.08
N THR A 238 -15.71 17.05 0.37
CA THR A 238 -15.00 18.26 0.83
C THR A 238 -15.77 19.57 0.62
N SER A 239 -16.78 19.62 -0.25
CA SER A 239 -17.53 20.86 -0.54
C SER A 239 -18.45 21.33 0.60
N GLY A 240 -18.53 20.56 1.70
CA GLY A 240 -19.20 20.93 2.95
C GLY A 240 -18.31 21.56 4.02
N SER A 241 -16.98 21.68 3.81
CA SER A 241 -16.08 22.29 4.79
C SER A 241 -15.57 23.66 4.32
N LEU A 242 -15.98 24.71 5.04
CA LEU A 242 -15.52 26.09 4.85
C LEU A 242 -13.99 26.18 4.84
N SER A 243 -13.47 26.97 3.89
CA SER A 243 -12.06 27.37 3.79
C SER A 243 -11.64 28.15 5.04
N ILE A 244 -10.72 27.58 5.81
CA ILE A 244 -9.99 28.31 6.85
C ILE A 244 -8.78 28.94 6.17
N THR A 245 -8.72 30.27 6.17
CA THR A 245 -7.51 31.03 5.86
C THR A 245 -6.47 30.71 6.93
N SER A 246 -5.36 30.09 6.54
CA SER A 246 -4.20 29.88 7.42
C SER A 246 -3.46 31.21 7.57
N ASP A 247 -3.41 31.73 8.79
CA ASP A 247 -2.47 32.80 9.15
C ASP A 247 -1.04 32.26 9.15
N ASP A 248 -0.18 32.87 8.34
CA ASP A 248 1.26 32.60 8.27
C ASP A 248 1.94 33.07 9.57
N ASN A 249 2.06 32.17 10.54
CA ASN A 249 3.01 32.31 11.64
C ASN A 249 4.17 31.33 11.45
N THR A 250 5.21 31.81 10.75
CA THR A 250 6.51 31.13 10.65
C THR A 250 7.21 31.14 12.01
N GLN A 251 7.00 30.09 12.79
CA GLN A 251 7.75 29.88 14.03
C GLN A 251 9.14 29.32 13.69
N LYS A 252 10.18 30.11 13.92
CA LYS A 252 11.58 29.70 13.78
C LYS A 252 11.85 28.43 14.60
N CYS A 253 12.31 27.37 13.93
CA CYS A 253 12.91 26.22 14.59
C CYS A 253 14.10 26.68 15.44
N ASN A 254 14.05 26.41 16.76
CA ASN A 254 15.12 26.76 17.68
C ASN A 254 16.35 25.84 17.47
N GLU A 255 17.50 26.45 17.22
CA GLU A 255 18.80 25.88 16.83
C GLU A 255 19.54 25.07 17.93
N VAL A 256 18.90 24.07 18.54
CA VAL A 256 19.61 23.21 19.51
C VAL A 256 19.72 21.78 18.95
N ASN A 257 20.97 21.35 18.75
CA ASN A 257 21.48 20.07 18.19
C ASN A 257 21.43 19.81 16.67
N LEU A 258 21.02 20.77 15.83
CA LEU A 258 21.05 20.62 14.35
C LEU A 258 22.47 20.41 13.75
N LYS A 259 23.53 20.82 14.44
CA LYS A 259 24.90 20.76 13.88
C LYS A 259 25.38 19.34 13.55
N SER A 260 24.96 18.32 14.32
CA SER A 260 25.39 16.93 14.10
C SER A 260 24.61 16.24 12.97
N LEU A 261 23.30 16.48 12.88
CA LEU A 261 22.46 15.85 11.84
C LEU A 261 22.76 16.42 10.45
N ASN A 262 23.03 17.73 10.37
CA ASN A 262 23.35 18.39 9.11
C ASN A 262 24.61 17.82 8.44
N ASP A 263 25.50 17.16 9.20
CA ASP A 263 26.73 16.55 8.66
C ASP A 263 26.44 15.38 7.71
N PHE A 264 25.31 14.69 7.92
CA PHE A 264 24.97 13.48 7.16
C PHE A 264 23.51 13.39 6.72
N ALA A 265 22.66 14.39 7.01
CA ALA A 265 21.26 14.41 6.63
C ALA A 265 20.76 15.84 6.31
N ARG A 266 19.72 15.93 5.47
CA ARG A 266 19.09 17.18 5.04
C ARG A 266 17.64 17.22 5.49
N CYS A 267 17.24 18.32 6.13
CA CYS A 267 15.85 18.53 6.52
C CYS A 267 14.98 18.73 5.26
N LEU A 268 13.89 17.98 5.17
CA LEU A 268 12.84 18.13 4.16
C LEU A 268 11.67 18.99 4.70
N GLY A 269 11.74 19.40 5.98
CA GLY A 269 10.71 20.13 6.72
C GLY A 269 9.87 19.22 7.64
N SER A 270 9.12 19.81 8.58
CA SER A 270 8.27 19.09 9.55
C SER A 270 8.98 17.94 10.30
N GLU A 271 10.22 18.17 10.74
CA GLU A 271 11.06 17.17 11.44
C GLU A 271 11.41 15.93 10.59
N ILE A 272 11.18 15.96 9.27
CA ILE A 272 11.55 14.90 8.33
C ILE A 272 12.91 15.21 7.73
N TRP A 273 13.77 14.20 7.65
CA TRP A 273 15.14 14.33 7.15
C TRP A 273 15.48 13.22 6.17
N LEU A 274 16.22 13.54 5.11
CA LEU A 274 16.82 12.59 4.18
C LEU A 274 18.31 12.43 4.47
N THR A 275 18.78 11.21 4.71
CA THR A 275 20.19 10.96 4.96
C THR A 275 21.03 10.94 3.68
N SER A 276 22.33 11.13 3.85
CA SER A 276 23.38 10.67 2.94
C SER A 276 23.31 9.17 2.69
N ASN A 277 24.06 8.71 1.70
CA ASN A 277 24.11 7.28 1.41
C ASN A 277 25.20 6.61 2.24
N PHE A 278 24.82 5.50 2.83
CA PHE A 278 25.73 4.55 3.45
C PHE A 278 26.09 3.51 2.41
N ILE A 279 27.38 3.49 2.02
CA ILE A 279 27.86 2.67 0.90
C ILE A 279 28.50 1.41 1.45
N GLY A 280 27.90 0.27 1.16
CA GLY A 280 28.45 -1.05 1.45
C GLY A 280 29.11 -1.66 0.23
N THR A 281 30.22 -2.37 0.43
CA THR A 281 30.97 -3.03 -0.64
C THR A 281 31.43 -4.41 -0.20
N SER A 282 31.43 -5.38 -1.13
CA SER A 282 32.14 -6.65 -0.99
C SER A 282 33.09 -6.84 -2.17
N GLU A 283 34.21 -7.53 -1.94
CA GLU A 283 35.15 -7.89 -3.01
C GLU A 283 34.60 -8.93 -3.98
N LYS A 284 33.55 -9.66 -3.59
CA LYS A 284 32.91 -10.69 -4.43
C LYS A 284 31.55 -10.23 -4.89
N SER A 285 31.21 -10.52 -6.14
CA SER A 285 29.93 -10.16 -6.71
C SER A 285 28.78 -10.92 -6.06
N ASP A 286 28.95 -12.18 -5.66
CA ASP A 286 27.90 -12.99 -5.03
C ASP A 286 27.65 -12.65 -3.54
N LYS A 287 28.36 -11.66 -2.98
CA LYS A 287 28.34 -11.31 -1.56
C LYS A 287 27.58 -10.03 -1.24
N ILE A 288 26.35 -9.96 -1.75
CA ILE A 288 25.46 -8.82 -1.48
C ILE A 288 25.02 -8.75 -0.01
N ASP A 289 25.00 -9.89 0.68
CA ASP A 289 24.83 -10.00 2.14
C ASP A 289 25.89 -9.19 2.89
N GLU A 290 27.17 -9.44 2.61
CA GLU A 290 28.32 -8.74 3.22
C GLU A 290 28.29 -7.23 2.88
N ALA A 291 27.99 -6.87 1.63
CA ALA A 291 27.85 -5.48 1.25
C ALA A 291 26.71 -4.81 2.03
N THR A 292 25.59 -5.51 2.24
CA THR A 292 24.44 -5.01 3.01
C THR A 292 24.82 -4.78 4.47
N GLU A 293 25.49 -5.74 5.11
CA GLU A 293 25.99 -5.64 6.49
C GLU A 293 26.91 -4.43 6.65
N ASN A 294 27.84 -4.21 5.71
CA ASN A 294 28.74 -3.05 5.73
C ASN A 294 27.99 -1.71 5.65
N ALA A 295 26.96 -1.60 4.81
CA ALA A 295 26.14 -0.39 4.72
C ALA A 295 25.35 -0.13 6.01
N PHE A 296 24.73 -1.18 6.58
CA PHE A 296 24.02 -1.08 7.86
C PHE A 296 24.95 -0.72 9.01
N HIS A 297 26.16 -1.27 9.05
CA HIS A 297 27.15 -0.95 10.09
C HIS A 297 27.53 0.55 10.05
N GLN A 298 27.79 1.09 8.85
CA GLN A 298 28.08 2.53 8.69
C GLN A 298 26.90 3.40 9.14
N MET A 299 25.68 3.07 8.70
CA MET A 299 24.47 3.80 9.07
C MET A 299 24.22 3.76 10.57
N LYS A 300 24.27 2.57 11.17
CA LYS A 300 24.03 2.35 12.60
C LYS A 300 25.01 3.14 13.46
N ASN A 301 26.30 3.13 13.12
CA ASN A 301 27.30 3.93 13.82
C ASN A 301 26.98 5.43 13.78
N MET A 302 26.58 5.94 12.60
CA MET A 302 26.21 7.35 12.44
C MET A 302 24.95 7.70 13.24
N PHE A 303 23.94 6.85 13.18
CA PHE A 303 22.66 7.05 13.85
C PHE A 303 22.81 6.97 15.37
N ASP A 304 23.53 5.97 15.87
CA ASP A 304 23.81 5.80 17.29
C ASP A 304 24.61 6.99 17.86
N SER A 305 25.59 7.50 17.11
CA SER A 305 26.35 8.69 17.50
C SER A 305 25.50 9.97 17.56
N SER A 306 24.38 9.97 16.82
CA SER A 306 23.44 11.10 16.71
C SER A 306 22.15 10.90 17.52
N GLY A 307 22.07 9.81 18.30
CA GLY A 307 20.89 9.49 19.11
C GLY A 307 19.62 9.17 18.30
N ILE A 308 19.76 8.67 17.07
CA ILE A 308 18.65 8.27 16.22
C ILE A 308 18.37 6.78 16.42
N GLU A 309 17.13 6.44 16.74
CA GLU A 309 16.69 5.05 16.90
C GLU A 309 16.14 4.48 15.57
N PRO A 310 16.23 3.16 15.35
CA PRO A 310 15.72 2.53 14.12
C PRO A 310 14.20 2.76 13.93
N GLN A 311 13.44 2.97 14.99
CA GLN A 311 12.01 3.30 14.94
C GLN A 311 11.71 4.70 14.37
N GLN A 312 12.73 5.53 14.19
CA GLN A 312 12.60 6.83 13.54
C GLN A 312 12.75 6.75 12.02
N ILE A 313 13.07 5.57 11.49
CA ILE A 313 13.24 5.36 10.04
C ILE A 313 11.88 5.12 9.40
N LEU A 314 11.49 6.03 8.51
CA LEU A 314 10.20 6.00 7.82
C LEU A 314 10.28 5.28 6.48
N GLN A 315 11.37 5.48 5.74
CA GLN A 315 11.57 4.88 4.43
C GLN A 315 13.04 4.64 4.13
N PHE A 316 13.35 3.52 3.48
CA PHE A 316 14.64 3.27 2.87
C PHE A 316 14.60 3.43 1.35
N ILE A 317 15.67 4.00 0.80
CA ILE A 317 15.96 4.01 -0.63
C ILE A 317 17.21 3.16 -0.83
N VAL A 318 17.07 2.04 -1.55
CA VAL A 318 18.15 1.08 -1.76
C VAL A 318 18.53 1.04 -3.23
N VAL A 319 19.82 1.21 -3.50
CA VAL A 319 20.38 1.05 -4.85
C VAL A 319 21.43 -0.06 -4.83
N LEU A 320 21.18 -1.13 -5.59
CA LEU A 320 22.14 -2.21 -5.79
C LEU A 320 22.94 -1.96 -7.07
N SER A 321 24.20 -2.33 -7.08
CA SER A 321 25.02 -2.33 -8.31
C SER A 321 24.77 -3.55 -9.19
N GLN A 322 24.10 -4.57 -8.65
CA GLN A 322 23.84 -5.84 -9.31
C GLN A 322 22.41 -5.90 -9.85
N PRO A 323 22.19 -6.64 -10.95
CA PRO A 323 20.85 -6.95 -11.43
C PRO A 323 19.98 -7.56 -10.32
N LEU A 324 18.76 -7.06 -10.19
CA LEU A 324 17.75 -7.50 -9.22
C LEU A 324 17.10 -8.84 -9.61
N SER A 325 17.94 -9.86 -9.86
CA SER A 325 17.49 -11.24 -10.02
C SER A 325 16.81 -11.73 -8.74
N ALA A 326 15.98 -12.78 -8.85
CA ALA A 326 15.27 -13.33 -7.71
C ALA A 326 16.22 -13.76 -6.56
N ASP A 327 17.37 -14.35 -6.90
CA ASP A 327 18.35 -14.80 -5.92
C ASP A 327 19.03 -13.61 -5.21
N VAL A 328 19.51 -12.63 -5.98
CA VAL A 328 20.14 -11.42 -5.40
C VAL A 328 19.16 -10.68 -4.51
N PHE A 329 17.90 -10.51 -4.96
CA PHE A 329 16.88 -9.82 -4.18
C PHE A 329 16.51 -10.60 -2.91
N SER A 330 16.47 -11.93 -2.97
CA SER A 330 16.22 -12.79 -1.81
C SER A 330 17.35 -12.70 -0.78
N VAL A 331 18.61 -12.80 -1.21
CA VAL A 331 19.79 -12.69 -0.33
C VAL A 331 19.85 -11.30 0.31
N PHE A 332 19.63 -10.24 -0.47
CA PHE A 332 19.53 -8.87 0.04
C PHE A 332 18.41 -8.74 1.08
N ASN A 333 17.21 -9.23 0.80
CA ASN A 333 16.08 -9.17 1.73
C ASN A 333 16.39 -9.89 3.04
N GLN A 334 17.04 -11.05 2.98
CA GLN A 334 17.43 -11.80 4.18
C GLN A 334 18.43 -11.00 5.02
N ALA A 335 19.51 -10.50 4.41
CA ALA A 335 20.51 -9.69 5.11
C ALA A 335 19.90 -8.41 5.71
N TYR A 336 19.08 -7.70 4.92
CA TYR A 336 18.35 -6.52 5.36
C TYR A 336 17.46 -6.79 6.58
N THR A 337 16.68 -7.89 6.57
CA THR A 337 15.81 -8.26 7.70
C THR A 337 16.62 -8.58 8.95
N VAL A 338 17.70 -9.35 8.82
CA VAL A 338 18.56 -9.70 9.95
C VAL A 338 19.13 -8.43 10.58
N GLN A 339 19.76 -7.57 9.78
CA GLN A 339 20.40 -6.34 10.29
C GLN A 339 19.41 -5.39 10.97
N LEU A 340 18.22 -5.20 10.38
CA LEU A 340 17.22 -4.30 10.96
C LEU A 340 16.59 -4.87 12.24
N ASN A 341 16.28 -6.17 12.28
CA ASN A 341 15.71 -6.81 13.47
C ASN A 341 16.71 -6.86 14.62
N GLU A 342 17.97 -7.18 14.35
CA GLU A 342 19.03 -7.15 15.36
C GLU A 342 19.17 -5.74 15.97
N TRP A 343 19.08 -4.69 15.14
CA TRP A 343 19.12 -3.32 15.64
C TRP A 343 17.91 -2.96 16.51
N PHE A 344 16.70 -3.39 16.13
CA PHE A 344 15.51 -3.23 16.97
C PHE A 344 15.66 -3.97 18.32
N ASP A 345 16.15 -5.21 18.29
CA ASP A 345 16.33 -6.04 19.48
C ASP A 345 17.37 -5.45 20.45
N GLU A 346 18.47 -4.92 19.92
CA GLU A 346 19.48 -4.24 20.74
C GLU A 346 18.92 -3.01 21.46
N LYS A 347 18.14 -2.17 20.78
CA LYS A 347 17.55 -0.97 21.38
C LYS A 347 16.45 -1.30 22.38
N SER A 348 15.63 -2.32 22.10
CA SER A 348 14.58 -2.75 23.03
C SER A 348 15.15 -3.25 24.38
N LYS A 349 16.27 -3.98 24.37
CA LYS A 349 16.97 -4.45 25.58
C LYS A 349 17.46 -3.29 26.46
N ASN A 350 17.95 -2.21 25.85
CA ASN A 350 18.40 -1.01 26.58
C ASN A 350 17.23 -0.24 27.23
N HIS A 351 16.03 -0.33 26.66
CA HIS A 351 14.84 0.32 27.21
C HIS A 351 14.24 -0.43 28.41
N ILE A 352 14.43 -1.76 28.52
CA ILE A 352 13.93 -2.60 29.63
C ILE A 352 14.62 -2.30 30.97
N THR A 353 15.84 -1.74 30.98
CA THR A 353 16.53 -1.34 32.22
C THR A 353 15.97 -0.06 32.84
N HIS A 354 15.21 0.73 32.08
CA HIS A 354 14.42 1.86 32.57
C HIS A 354 12.93 1.47 32.56
N LYS A 355 12.08 2.03 33.42
CA LYS A 355 10.64 1.71 33.48
C LYS A 355 9.88 2.27 32.27
N SER A 356 10.27 1.91 31.05
CA SER A 356 9.71 2.42 29.80
C SER A 356 8.68 1.44 29.22
N LYS A 357 7.67 1.98 28.53
CA LYS A 357 6.59 1.22 27.90
C LYS A 357 7.11 0.56 26.60
N PRO A 358 6.64 -0.65 26.21
CA PRO A 358 7.14 -1.34 25.01
C PRO A 358 6.74 -0.59 23.73
N VAL A 359 7.74 -0.26 22.91
CA VAL A 359 7.56 0.39 21.59
C VAL A 359 7.23 -0.68 20.55
N THR A 360 6.21 -0.43 19.72
CA THR A 360 5.82 -1.32 18.62
C THR A 360 6.87 -1.30 17.50
N SER A 361 7.44 -2.47 17.19
CA SER A 361 8.31 -2.62 16.02
C SER A 361 7.47 -2.60 14.75
N TYR A 362 7.89 -1.78 13.77
CA TYR A 362 7.34 -1.77 12.43
C TYR A 362 8.50 -1.81 11.42
N LEU A 363 8.22 -2.30 10.21
CA LEU A 363 9.21 -2.29 9.13
C LEU A 363 9.04 -1.01 8.31
N PRO A 364 10.10 -0.21 8.07
CA PRO A 364 10.01 1.00 7.26
C PRO A 364 9.49 0.74 5.84
N ALA A 365 8.97 1.77 5.17
CA ALA A 365 8.72 1.69 3.73
C ALA A 365 10.06 1.51 2.98
N ARG A 366 10.03 1.00 1.75
CA ARG A 366 11.25 0.75 0.97
C ARG A 366 11.02 0.83 -0.52
N VAL A 367 12.00 1.40 -1.22
CA VAL A 367 12.18 1.24 -2.67
C VAL A 367 13.55 0.58 -2.92
N CYS A 368 13.64 -0.29 -3.91
CA CYS A 368 14.87 -1.01 -4.23
C CYS A 368 15.08 -1.11 -5.73
N ILE A 369 16.12 -0.45 -6.24
CA ILE A 369 16.45 -0.38 -7.66
C ILE A 369 17.87 -0.90 -7.93
N SER A 370 18.14 -1.27 -9.19
CA SER A 370 19.48 -1.67 -9.65
C SER A 370 20.07 -0.62 -10.58
N MET A 371 21.34 -0.32 -10.39
CA MET A 371 22.14 0.53 -11.27
C MET A 371 23.48 -0.09 -11.61
N ASN A 372 23.67 -0.40 -12.88
CA ASN A 372 24.97 -0.75 -13.44
C ASN A 372 25.84 0.50 -13.28
N SER A 373 26.92 0.40 -12.51
CA SER A 373 27.86 1.52 -12.35
C SER A 373 28.36 1.95 -13.73
N PHE A 374 27.97 3.14 -14.20
CA PHE A 374 28.59 3.75 -15.38
C PHE A 374 30.00 4.21 -14.99
N SER A 375 30.94 3.27 -14.99
CA SER A 375 32.37 3.55 -15.05
C SER A 375 32.85 3.22 -16.48
N GLN A 376 32.42 4.02 -17.46
CA GLN A 376 33.26 4.17 -18.64
C GLN A 376 34.43 5.05 -18.19
N GLU A 377 35.63 4.47 -18.19
CA GLU A 377 36.91 5.02 -17.68
C GLU A 377 37.30 4.66 -16.24
N ILE A 378 37.34 3.36 -15.90
CA ILE A 378 38.42 2.87 -15.04
C ILE A 378 38.99 1.61 -15.69
N ASN A 379 40.32 1.62 -15.85
CA ASN A 379 41.13 0.55 -16.40
C ASN A 379 40.66 -0.87 -16.04
N VAL A 380 40.76 -1.76 -17.02
CA VAL A 380 40.33 -3.17 -17.12
C VAL A 380 40.90 -4.12 -16.05
N HIS A 381 41.42 -3.64 -14.92
CA HIS A 381 41.95 -4.47 -13.85
C HIS A 381 41.57 -3.97 -12.44
N SER A 382 40.29 -3.98 -12.08
CA SER A 382 39.89 -4.08 -10.66
C SER A 382 38.51 -4.73 -10.47
N ARG A 383 38.54 -6.06 -10.26
CA ARG A 383 37.63 -6.98 -9.52
C ARG A 383 36.11 -6.71 -9.49
N GLU A 384 35.38 -7.75 -9.90
CA GLU A 384 33.93 -7.98 -9.83
C GLU A 384 33.37 -7.97 -8.38
N GLY A 385 33.47 -6.85 -7.67
CA GLY A 385 32.84 -6.67 -6.36
C GLY A 385 31.39 -6.18 -6.46
N CYS A 386 30.56 -6.44 -5.45
CA CYS A 386 29.23 -5.85 -5.37
C CYS A 386 29.19 -4.64 -4.42
N ARG A 387 28.26 -3.74 -4.71
CA ARG A 387 28.07 -2.45 -4.04
C ARG A 387 26.59 -2.23 -3.75
N ILE A 388 26.28 -1.70 -2.58
CA ILE A 388 24.95 -1.24 -2.18
C ILE A 388 25.05 0.19 -1.66
N SER A 389 24.04 1.00 -1.98
CA SER A 389 23.82 2.31 -1.39
C SER A 389 22.51 2.28 -0.63
N LEU A 390 22.58 2.61 0.66
CA LEU A 390 21.43 2.69 1.54
C LEU A 390 21.24 4.14 1.99
N SER A 391 20.06 4.70 1.75
CA SER A 391 19.68 6.01 2.27
C SER A 391 18.35 5.88 3.02
N ALA A 392 18.13 6.72 4.01
CA ALA A 392 16.94 6.68 4.85
C ALA A 392 16.24 8.03 4.88
N ILE A 393 14.91 8.00 4.90
CA ILE A 393 14.09 9.11 5.37
C ILE A 393 13.76 8.84 6.82
N ILE A 394 14.09 9.78 7.69
CA ILE A 394 13.90 9.67 9.14
C ILE A 394 13.02 10.81 9.65
N CYS A 395 12.37 10.59 10.79
CA CYS A 395 11.75 11.67 11.56
C CYS A 395 12.54 11.91 12.85
N HIS A 396 13.07 13.12 13.01
CA HIS A 396 13.90 13.48 14.14
C HIS A 396 13.49 14.86 14.68
N GLY A 397 12.97 14.87 15.91
CA GLY A 397 12.22 15.99 16.50
C GLY A 397 12.07 15.93 18.03
N LYS A 398 11.40 16.94 18.63
CA LYS A 398 11.24 17.09 20.11
C LYS A 398 9.94 16.50 20.70
N SER A 399 9.24 15.64 19.96
CA SER A 399 8.03 14.97 20.44
C SER A 399 8.36 13.81 21.39
N ASP A 400 7.40 13.42 22.24
CA ASP A 400 7.50 12.16 22.99
C ASP A 400 7.54 11.02 21.96
N MET A 401 8.74 10.47 21.75
CA MET A 401 9.01 9.44 20.76
C MET A 401 8.12 8.21 20.93
N TYR A 402 7.74 7.86 22.16
CA TYR A 402 6.85 6.73 22.42
C TYR A 402 5.44 7.00 21.92
N GLU A 403 4.87 8.16 22.22
CA GLU A 403 3.53 8.52 21.74
C GLU A 403 3.52 8.72 20.23
N TRP A 404 4.58 9.32 19.68
CA TRP A 404 4.72 9.54 18.25
C TRP A 404 4.82 8.22 17.47
N ILE A 405 5.68 7.27 17.86
CA ILE A 405 5.78 5.96 17.18
C ILE A 405 4.44 5.22 17.23
N ASN A 406 3.74 5.25 18.36
CA ASN A 406 2.43 4.61 18.49
C ASN A 406 1.32 5.32 17.69
N SER A 407 1.56 6.54 17.21
CA SER A 407 0.65 7.28 16.33
C SER A 407 0.86 6.98 14.85
N LEU A 408 1.95 6.28 14.49
CA LEU A 408 2.25 5.92 13.12
C LEU A 408 1.19 4.97 12.55
N ARG A 409 0.85 5.19 11.30
CA ARG A 409 -0.05 4.32 10.55
C ARG A 409 0.76 3.52 9.52
N GLY A 410 1.06 2.27 9.84
CA GLY A 410 1.65 1.33 8.89
C GLY A 410 0.57 0.61 8.07
N LEU A 411 0.79 0.45 6.77
CA LEU A 411 0.08 -0.53 5.96
C LEU A 411 1.03 -1.66 5.58
N TYR A 412 0.64 -2.88 5.94
CA TYR A 412 1.36 -4.08 5.56
C TYR A 412 0.40 -5.10 4.95
N VAL A 413 0.59 -5.40 3.66
CA VAL A 413 -0.20 -6.38 2.90
C VAL A 413 0.65 -7.63 2.76
N GLN A 414 0.32 -8.68 3.53
CA GLN A 414 1.01 -9.97 3.46
C GLN A 414 0.20 -11.04 2.73
N SER A 415 -1.12 -10.90 2.75
CA SER A 415 -2.04 -11.81 2.09
C SER A 415 -2.07 -11.61 0.57
N ILE A 416 -2.24 -12.73 -0.14
CA ILE A 416 -2.64 -12.67 -1.56
C ILE A 416 -4.09 -12.19 -1.60
N SER A 417 -4.40 -11.21 -2.45
CA SER A 417 -5.73 -10.59 -2.54
C SER A 417 -6.10 -10.22 -3.99
N HIS A 418 -7.34 -9.75 -4.20
CA HIS A 418 -7.75 -9.10 -5.46
C HIS A 418 -7.41 -7.60 -5.51
N TRP A 419 -7.03 -7.03 -4.37
CA TRP A 419 -6.93 -5.58 -4.21
C TRP A 419 -5.53 -5.07 -4.53
N ALA A 420 -4.51 -5.58 -3.85
CA ALA A 420 -3.12 -5.19 -4.08
C ALA A 420 -2.20 -6.41 -3.94
N PRO A 421 -1.04 -6.40 -4.61
CA PRO A 421 -0.05 -7.46 -4.43
C PRO A 421 0.42 -7.51 -2.98
N ALA A 422 0.69 -8.73 -2.52
CA ALA A 422 1.38 -8.95 -1.26
C ALA A 422 2.78 -8.34 -1.32
N ASN A 423 3.34 -8.03 -0.15
CA ASN A 423 4.68 -7.49 -0.11
C ASN A 423 5.69 -8.53 -0.65
N ILE A 424 6.56 -8.11 -1.57
CA ILE A 424 7.64 -8.92 -2.11
C ILE A 424 8.91 -8.88 -1.25
N GLY A 425 8.88 -8.16 -0.13
CA GLY A 425 9.98 -8.13 0.83
C GLY A 425 9.59 -7.63 2.23
N PRO A 426 10.59 -7.51 3.12
CA PRO A 426 10.41 -7.20 4.53
C PRO A 426 10.30 -5.68 4.77
N TYR A 427 9.24 -5.06 4.30
CA TYR A 427 8.98 -3.62 4.44
C TYR A 427 7.48 -3.35 4.61
N SER A 428 7.08 -2.14 4.98
CA SER A 428 5.66 -1.74 4.92
C SER A 428 5.30 -1.24 3.53
N GLN A 429 4.10 -1.47 3.01
CA GLN A 429 3.65 -0.86 1.74
C GLN A 429 3.57 0.66 1.85
N ALA A 430 3.16 1.17 3.01
CA ALA A 430 3.15 2.60 3.30
C ALA A 430 3.28 2.88 4.80
N ILE A 431 3.83 4.04 5.14
CA ILE A 431 3.93 4.54 6.51
C ILE A 431 3.45 5.98 6.54
N GLY A 432 2.37 6.20 7.29
CA GLY A 432 1.82 7.51 7.58
C GLY A 432 2.34 8.06 8.92
N VAL A 433 2.77 9.30 8.91
CA VAL A 433 3.29 10.08 10.04
C VAL A 433 2.38 11.28 10.29
N PRO A 434 1.69 11.35 11.44
CA PRO A 434 0.88 12.51 11.78
C PRO A 434 1.75 13.76 11.90
N THR A 435 1.33 14.87 11.30
CA THR A 435 1.95 16.18 11.52
C THR A 435 1.26 16.85 12.71
N LEU A 436 2.04 17.35 13.68
CA LEU A 436 1.48 18.17 14.76
C LEU A 436 0.90 19.46 14.18
N CYS A 437 -0.43 19.56 14.09
CA CYS A 437 -1.08 20.85 13.98
C CYS A 437 -0.97 21.54 15.33
N SER A 438 -0.41 22.76 15.37
CA SER A 438 -0.44 23.62 16.55
C SER A 438 -1.88 23.70 17.08
N HIS A 439 -2.11 23.24 18.30
CA HIS A 439 -3.38 23.38 19.01
C HIS A 439 -3.80 24.86 19.01
N SER A 440 -4.82 25.22 18.22
CA SER A 440 -5.69 26.32 18.60
C SER A 440 -6.75 25.71 19.52
N GLU A 441 -6.88 26.23 20.74
CA GLU A 441 -7.72 25.66 21.80
C GLU A 441 -9.24 25.71 21.50
N ASN A 442 -9.67 26.04 20.28
CA ASN A 442 -11.07 26.31 19.93
C ASN A 442 -11.65 25.46 18.78
N CYS A 443 -10.96 24.44 18.27
CA CYS A 443 -11.53 23.56 17.24
C CYS A 443 -12.23 22.33 17.86
N THR A 444 -13.55 22.38 17.97
CA THR A 444 -14.43 21.24 18.35
C THR A 444 -14.93 20.42 17.14
N SER A 445 -14.43 20.69 15.93
CA SER A 445 -14.72 19.91 14.73
C SER A 445 -13.63 18.85 14.50
N SER A 446 -14.04 17.66 14.04
CA SER A 446 -13.17 16.55 13.68
C SER A 446 -12.34 16.82 12.40
N CYS A 447 -11.54 17.88 12.40
CA CYS A 447 -10.59 18.14 11.32
C CYS A 447 -9.56 16.99 11.32
N GLY A 448 -9.50 16.24 10.21
CA GLY A 448 -8.61 15.10 10.09
C GLY A 448 -7.16 15.53 10.31
N LEU A 449 -6.43 14.81 11.16
CA LEU A 449 -4.98 15.02 11.32
C LEU A 449 -4.32 15.00 9.94
N GLU A 450 -3.59 16.05 9.62
CA GLU A 450 -2.74 16.04 8.44
C GLU A 450 -1.60 15.06 8.65
N GLN A 451 -1.20 14.38 7.57
CA GLN A 451 -0.30 13.25 7.64
C GLN A 451 0.62 13.25 6.42
N PHE A 452 1.93 13.12 6.65
CA PHE A 452 2.85 12.68 5.59
C PHE A 452 2.74 11.18 5.45
N THR A 453 2.65 10.66 4.23
CA THR A 453 2.67 9.21 3.98
C THR A 453 3.75 8.89 2.98
N PHE A 454 4.61 7.94 3.35
CA PHE A 454 5.72 7.42 2.56
C PHE A 454 5.32 6.06 2.02
N TYR A 455 5.36 5.88 0.70
CA TYR A 455 4.93 4.65 0.06
C TYR A 455 6.13 3.92 -0.53
N SER A 456 6.16 2.62 -0.31
CA SER A 456 7.13 1.73 -0.93
C SER A 456 6.97 1.65 -2.44
N GLY A 457 8.01 1.21 -3.11
CA GLY A 457 7.99 1.03 -4.55
C GLY A 457 6.90 0.04 -5.01
N GLN A 458 6.13 0.43 -6.01
CA GLN A 458 5.02 -0.35 -6.56
C GLN A 458 5.32 -0.78 -8.00
N ILE A 459 5.37 -2.09 -8.22
CA ILE A 459 5.51 -2.72 -9.54
C ILE A 459 4.19 -3.36 -9.99
N GLY A 460 4.04 -3.56 -11.30
CA GLY A 460 2.80 -4.02 -11.94
C GLY A 460 2.46 -5.51 -11.78
N LEU A 461 2.48 -6.06 -10.57
CA LEU A 461 2.11 -7.47 -10.34
C LEU A 461 0.61 -7.72 -10.51
N ILE A 462 0.25 -8.92 -10.96
CA ILE A 462 -1.12 -9.42 -10.86
C ILE A 462 -1.34 -9.85 -9.40
N PRO A 463 -2.17 -9.17 -8.59
CA PRO A 463 -2.27 -9.41 -7.14
C PRO A 463 -2.53 -10.87 -6.76
N GLU A 464 -3.35 -11.56 -7.53
CA GLU A 464 -3.76 -12.94 -7.24
C GLU A 464 -2.66 -13.96 -7.55
N LEU A 465 -1.78 -13.65 -8.50
CA LEU A 465 -0.78 -14.56 -9.03
C LEU A 465 0.64 -14.21 -8.56
N GLU A 466 0.89 -12.98 -8.12
CA GLU A 466 2.18 -12.49 -7.63
C GLU A 466 3.29 -12.57 -8.67
N VAL A 467 2.91 -12.52 -9.95
CA VAL A 467 3.78 -12.49 -11.13
C VAL A 467 3.48 -11.27 -11.99
N LEU A 468 4.46 -10.88 -12.81
CA LEU A 468 4.27 -9.81 -13.79
C LEU A 468 3.45 -10.33 -15.00
N PRO A 469 2.60 -9.50 -15.62
CA PRO A 469 1.96 -9.78 -16.90
C PRO A 469 2.89 -10.40 -17.95
N SER A 470 4.12 -9.92 -18.10
CA SER A 470 5.11 -10.46 -19.05
C SER A 470 5.51 -11.91 -18.79
N GLN A 471 5.35 -12.40 -17.56
CA GLN A 471 5.71 -13.76 -17.13
C GLN A 471 4.58 -14.77 -17.31
N THR A 472 3.37 -14.32 -17.65
CA THR A 472 2.18 -15.19 -17.73
C THR A 472 2.09 -16.03 -19.00
N GLY A 473 2.78 -15.63 -20.07
CA GLY A 473 2.57 -16.19 -21.42
C GLY A 473 1.19 -15.89 -22.02
N HIS A 474 0.36 -15.04 -21.38
CA HIS A 474 -0.99 -14.72 -21.83
C HIS A 474 -1.02 -13.72 -22.99
N PHE A 475 -0.06 -12.79 -23.02
CA PHE A 475 -0.02 -11.70 -24.00
C PHE A 475 0.68 -12.14 -25.29
N SER A 476 0.09 -11.77 -26.43
CA SER A 476 0.62 -12.09 -27.75
C SER A 476 1.89 -11.28 -28.08
N ARG A 477 1.96 -10.05 -27.57
CA ARG A 477 3.08 -9.12 -27.75
C ARG A 477 3.62 -8.71 -26.40
N ILE A 478 4.95 -8.69 -26.26
CA ILE A 478 5.61 -8.23 -25.03
C ILE A 478 5.20 -6.80 -24.68
N THR A 479 5.00 -5.93 -25.68
CA THR A 479 4.56 -4.54 -25.48
C THR A 479 3.22 -4.44 -24.77
N GLU A 480 2.27 -5.34 -25.04
CA GLU A 480 0.96 -5.37 -24.37
C GLU A 480 1.11 -5.77 -22.89
N ALA A 481 2.03 -6.69 -22.60
CA ALA A 481 2.32 -7.11 -21.24
C ALA A 481 3.00 -5.98 -20.44
N LEU A 482 3.97 -5.28 -21.02
CA LEU A 482 4.64 -4.14 -20.38
C LEU A 482 3.68 -2.95 -20.18
N GLU A 483 2.79 -2.70 -21.14
CA GLU A 483 1.73 -1.70 -20.99
C GLU A 483 0.81 -2.06 -19.82
N THR A 484 0.43 -3.34 -19.70
CA THR A 484 -0.39 -3.86 -18.59
C THR A 484 0.33 -3.74 -17.24
N GLU A 485 1.64 -4.03 -17.19
CA GLU A 485 2.48 -3.81 -16.00
C GLU A 485 2.42 -2.36 -15.55
N SER A 486 2.57 -1.41 -16.49
CA SER A 486 2.55 0.01 -16.19
C SER A 486 1.18 0.48 -15.65
N TRP A 487 0.08 -0.02 -16.22
CA TRP A 487 -1.26 0.25 -15.70
C TRP A 487 -1.49 -0.33 -14.31
N LEU A 488 -1.09 -1.58 -14.07
CA LEU A 488 -1.20 -2.22 -12.75
C LEU A 488 -0.38 -1.46 -11.71
N ALA A 489 0.83 -1.04 -12.05
CA ALA A 489 1.70 -0.29 -11.14
C ALA A 489 1.00 0.97 -10.63
N ILE A 490 0.38 1.78 -11.52
CA ILE A 490 -0.38 2.99 -11.15
C ILE A 490 -1.67 2.67 -10.38
N ARG A 491 -2.32 1.55 -10.67
CA ARG A 491 -3.53 1.12 -9.95
C ARG A 491 -3.23 0.72 -8.51
N HIS A 492 -2.16 -0.04 -8.26
CA HIS A 492 -1.78 -0.51 -6.91
C HIS A 492 -1.47 0.65 -5.98
N CYS A 493 -0.54 1.45 -6.44
CA CYS A 493 -0.37 2.85 -6.13
C CYS A 493 -1.65 3.60 -5.68
N HIS A 494 -2.64 3.78 -6.56
CA HIS A 494 -3.88 4.49 -6.24
C HIS A 494 -4.65 3.82 -5.09
N ARG A 495 -4.76 2.49 -5.11
CA ARG A 495 -5.44 1.70 -4.08
C ARG A 495 -4.80 1.86 -2.71
N ILE A 496 -3.47 1.78 -2.65
CA ILE A 496 -2.72 2.00 -1.40
C ILE A 496 -2.93 3.44 -0.90
N MET A 497 -2.89 4.44 -1.78
CA MET A 497 -3.21 5.83 -1.40
C MET A 497 -4.64 5.98 -0.88
N LYS A 498 -5.64 5.33 -1.50
CA LYS A 498 -7.03 5.32 -1.04
C LYS A 498 -7.15 4.72 0.36
N CYS A 499 -6.45 3.62 0.64
CA CYS A 499 -6.45 3.01 1.97
C CYS A 499 -5.80 3.95 3.01
N MET A 500 -4.68 4.58 2.67
CA MET A 500 -3.93 5.44 3.60
C MET A 500 -4.60 6.80 3.83
N SER A 501 -5.14 7.43 2.79
CA SER A 501 -5.69 8.79 2.84
C SER A 501 -6.88 8.97 1.87
N PRO A 502 -8.03 8.34 2.15
CA PRO A 502 -9.18 8.31 1.23
C PRO A 502 -9.80 9.70 0.93
N SER A 503 -9.57 10.69 1.80
CA SER A 503 -10.12 12.04 1.67
C SER A 503 -9.22 13.02 0.90
N LYS A 504 -8.02 12.61 0.48
CA LYS A 504 -7.05 13.49 -0.20
C LYS A 504 -6.35 12.77 -1.36
N ILE A 505 -7.00 11.79 -2.00
CA ILE A 505 -6.39 10.95 -3.03
C ILE A 505 -5.90 11.83 -4.19
N TRP A 506 -4.61 11.71 -4.50
CA TRP A 506 -3.88 12.47 -5.54
C TRP A 506 -3.82 13.99 -5.36
N THR A 507 -4.67 14.60 -4.53
CA THR A 507 -4.70 16.05 -4.30
C THR A 507 -3.58 16.53 -3.38
N ASN A 508 -2.99 15.64 -2.59
CA ASN A 508 -1.89 15.90 -1.66
C ASN A 508 -0.57 15.22 -2.09
N LEU A 509 -0.41 14.91 -3.38
CA LEU A 509 0.84 14.36 -3.90
C LEU A 509 1.98 15.37 -3.72
N PHE A 510 2.94 15.04 -2.85
CA PHE A 510 4.09 15.89 -2.56
C PHE A 510 5.19 15.68 -3.60
N ILE A 511 5.61 14.43 -3.79
CA ILE A 511 6.54 14.03 -4.85
C ILE A 511 6.24 12.60 -5.28
N GLY A 512 6.34 12.34 -6.58
CA GLY A 512 6.42 10.99 -7.14
C GLY A 512 7.74 10.79 -7.86
N ILE A 513 8.24 9.56 -7.82
CA ILE A 513 9.43 9.13 -8.55
C ILE A 513 9.03 7.89 -9.34
N CYS A 514 9.19 7.97 -10.65
CA CYS A 514 8.95 6.87 -11.58
C CYS A 514 10.30 6.34 -12.05
N TYR A 515 10.61 5.10 -11.70
CA TYR A 515 11.77 4.37 -12.17
C TYR A 515 11.34 3.47 -13.33
N ALA A 516 12.04 3.49 -14.46
CA ALA A 516 11.81 2.50 -15.52
C ALA A 516 13.13 2.02 -16.13
N VAL A 517 13.12 0.85 -16.75
CA VAL A 517 14.34 0.21 -17.27
C VAL A 517 14.81 0.78 -18.63
N ASP A 518 13.93 1.51 -19.31
CA ASP A 518 14.21 2.16 -20.60
C ASP A 518 13.30 3.39 -20.83
N GLU A 519 13.60 4.16 -21.88
CA GLU A 519 12.87 5.38 -22.24
C GLU A 519 11.44 5.09 -22.70
N ASP A 520 11.20 4.00 -23.41
CA ASP A 520 9.87 3.62 -23.89
C ASP A 520 8.93 3.33 -22.71
N SER A 521 9.42 2.63 -21.69
CA SER A 521 8.71 2.32 -20.45
C SER A 521 8.37 3.60 -19.67
N LEU A 522 9.29 4.58 -19.62
CA LEU A 522 9.00 5.89 -19.00
C LEU A 522 7.95 6.69 -19.79
N ILE A 523 8.05 6.71 -21.12
CA ILE A 523 7.05 7.38 -21.99
C ILE A 523 5.66 6.78 -21.74
N GLN A 524 5.56 5.45 -21.68
CA GLN A 524 4.31 4.75 -21.37
C GLN A 524 3.80 5.09 -19.96
N ALA A 525 4.65 4.99 -18.94
CA ALA A 525 4.29 5.31 -17.56
C ALA A 525 3.78 6.76 -17.43
N ARG A 526 4.42 7.71 -18.11
CA ARG A 526 3.95 9.10 -18.15
C ARG A 526 2.61 9.25 -18.82
N LYS A 527 2.42 8.61 -19.97
CA LYS A 527 1.13 8.62 -20.68
C LYS A 527 0.03 8.07 -19.78
N HIS A 528 0.27 6.96 -19.09
CA HIS A 528 -0.72 6.35 -18.20
C HIS A 528 -1.03 7.23 -16.99
N PHE A 529 -0.01 7.82 -16.34
CA PHE A 529 -0.20 8.76 -15.24
C PHE A 529 -1.00 9.99 -15.70
N HIS A 530 -0.67 10.53 -16.88
CA HIS A 530 -1.40 11.68 -17.42
C HIS A 530 -2.88 11.36 -17.68
N LEU A 531 -3.15 10.20 -18.31
CA LEU A 531 -4.50 9.78 -18.67
C LEU A 531 -5.38 9.40 -17.48
N SER A 532 -4.79 8.89 -16.40
CA SER A 532 -5.54 8.41 -15.23
C SER A 532 -5.62 9.42 -14.08
N VAL A 533 -4.62 10.28 -13.94
CA VAL A 533 -4.50 11.20 -12.80
C VAL A 533 -4.59 12.66 -13.27
N CYS A 534 -3.67 13.12 -14.11
CA CYS A 534 -3.65 14.54 -14.51
C CYS A 534 -4.96 14.97 -15.18
N SER A 535 -5.44 14.20 -16.16
CA SER A 535 -6.66 14.52 -16.93
C SER A 535 -7.87 14.73 -16.01
N VAL A 536 -8.03 13.84 -15.03
CA VAL A 536 -9.13 13.85 -14.06
C VAL A 536 -9.02 15.05 -13.13
N ILE A 537 -7.81 15.37 -12.65
CA ILE A 537 -7.59 16.52 -11.77
C ILE A 537 -7.74 17.83 -12.53
N SER A 538 -7.25 17.92 -13.77
CA SER A 538 -7.34 19.13 -14.60
C SER A 538 -8.75 19.46 -15.03
N ASP A 539 -9.60 18.46 -15.28
CA ASP A 539 -11.02 18.69 -15.57
C ASP A 539 -11.76 19.33 -14.37
N SER A 540 -11.23 19.16 -13.15
CA SER A 540 -11.82 19.67 -11.91
C SER A 540 -11.26 21.02 -11.41
N LYS A 541 -10.12 21.49 -11.93
CA LYS A 541 -9.48 22.76 -11.54
C LYS A 541 -9.37 23.69 -12.74
N HIS A 542 -9.93 24.90 -12.64
CA HIS A 542 -9.68 25.95 -13.63
C HIS A 542 -8.16 26.23 -13.76
N ILE A 543 -7.59 25.78 -14.88
CA ILE A 543 -6.36 26.20 -15.57
C ILE A 543 -5.17 26.55 -14.65
N SER A 544 -4.46 25.51 -14.21
CA SER A 544 -3.00 25.58 -14.10
C SER A 544 -2.42 25.23 -15.47
N SER A 545 -1.55 26.07 -16.03
CA SER A 545 -0.93 25.87 -17.35
C SER A 545 -0.01 24.65 -17.46
N MET A 546 0.25 23.93 -16.36
CA MET A 546 1.13 22.76 -16.32
C MET A 546 0.49 21.59 -15.56
N CYS A 547 0.57 20.38 -16.11
CA CYS A 547 0.08 19.14 -15.48
C CYS A 547 1.09 18.58 -14.45
N ASP A 548 0.57 17.89 -13.44
CA ASP A 548 1.35 17.34 -12.31
C ASP A 548 2.45 16.37 -12.73
N CYS A 549 2.32 15.71 -13.89
CA CYS A 549 3.37 14.86 -14.46
C CYS A 549 4.66 15.63 -14.81
N ASN A 550 4.59 16.97 -14.93
CA ASN A 550 5.72 17.86 -15.14
C ASN A 550 6.13 18.63 -13.87
N LYS A 551 5.28 18.66 -12.83
CA LYS A 551 5.52 19.44 -11.61
C LYS A 551 6.06 18.60 -10.46
N CYS A 552 5.42 17.46 -10.21
CA CYS A 552 5.61 16.70 -8.96
C CYS A 552 6.22 15.31 -9.21
N ILE A 553 6.51 14.94 -10.47
CA ILE A 553 7.07 13.64 -10.83
C ILE A 553 8.51 13.76 -11.33
N VAL A 554 9.40 12.97 -10.75
CA VAL A 554 10.77 12.73 -11.22
C VAL A 554 10.80 11.43 -12.03
N TRP A 555 11.39 11.48 -13.22
CA TRP A 555 11.42 10.35 -14.15
C TRP A 555 12.84 9.83 -14.33
N ILE A 556 13.11 8.58 -13.95
CA ILE A 556 14.45 8.03 -13.82
C ILE A 556 14.58 6.75 -14.64
N ILE A 557 15.61 6.65 -15.49
CA ILE A 557 16.00 5.37 -16.11
C ILE A 557 16.90 4.62 -15.12
N VAL A 558 16.62 3.34 -14.90
CA VAL A 558 17.43 2.45 -14.08
C VAL A 558 17.89 1.22 -14.85
N SER A 559 18.87 0.48 -14.32
CA SER A 559 19.36 -0.74 -14.98
C SER A 559 18.50 -1.96 -14.69
N GLY A 560 17.71 -1.94 -13.62
CA GLY A 560 16.80 -3.03 -13.28
C GLY A 560 15.91 -2.69 -12.10
N LEU A 561 14.79 -3.40 -12.04
CA LEU A 561 13.76 -3.29 -11.02
C LEU A 561 13.45 -4.67 -10.43
N PRO A 562 12.83 -4.75 -9.24
CA PRO A 562 12.46 -6.02 -8.63
C PRO A 562 11.61 -6.88 -9.57
N LYS A 563 11.85 -8.20 -9.57
CA LYS A 563 11.18 -9.17 -10.45
C LYS A 563 11.35 -8.91 -11.96
N ASN A 564 12.30 -8.05 -12.35
CA ASN A 564 12.47 -7.56 -13.73
C ASN A 564 11.26 -6.78 -14.26
N ALA A 565 10.59 -6.00 -13.40
CA ALA A 565 9.52 -5.11 -13.82
C ALA A 565 10.01 -4.04 -14.81
N SER A 566 9.14 -3.55 -15.69
CA SER A 566 9.45 -2.43 -16.58
C SER A 566 9.42 -1.07 -15.89
N VAL A 567 8.54 -0.91 -14.89
CA VAL A 567 8.34 0.33 -14.14
C VAL A 567 8.06 0.08 -12.66
N GLU A 568 8.58 0.97 -11.81
CA GLU A 568 8.32 1.03 -10.37
C GLU A 568 8.00 2.47 -9.97
N TRP A 569 6.92 2.65 -9.20
CA TRP A 569 6.50 3.96 -8.68
C TRP A 569 6.80 4.07 -7.19
N GLN A 570 7.47 5.14 -6.79
CA GLN A 570 7.59 5.60 -5.40
C GLN A 570 6.90 6.96 -5.27
N TRP A 571 6.31 7.25 -4.13
CA TRP A 571 5.81 8.60 -3.85
C TRP A 571 5.65 8.89 -2.38
N ILE A 572 5.43 10.17 -2.12
CA ILE A 572 5.16 10.75 -0.82
C ILE A 572 3.94 11.65 -0.98
N THR A 573 2.97 11.51 -0.08
CA THR A 573 1.83 12.42 0.02
C THR A 573 1.92 13.21 1.31
N GLY A 574 1.47 14.46 1.33
CA GLY A 574 1.53 15.31 2.52
C GLY A 574 0.75 16.61 2.36
N PRO A 575 0.52 17.36 3.44
CA PRO A 575 -0.19 18.64 3.37
C PRO A 575 0.53 19.64 2.43
N SER A 576 -0.25 20.31 1.58
CA SER A 576 0.26 21.18 0.50
C SER A 576 0.36 22.65 0.94
N ALA A 577 1.56 23.23 0.79
CA ALA A 577 1.88 24.57 0.22
C ALA A 577 3.06 25.27 0.90
N SER A 578 3.33 25.04 2.18
CA SER A 578 4.41 25.73 2.93
C SER A 578 5.76 25.03 2.91
N LEU A 579 5.82 23.76 2.47
CA LEU A 579 7.07 23.00 2.35
C LEU A 579 7.78 23.15 1.01
N VAL A 580 7.06 23.32 -0.11
CA VAL A 580 7.68 23.43 -1.44
C VAL A 580 8.45 24.74 -1.57
N THR A 581 7.92 25.85 -1.02
CA THR A 581 8.66 27.11 -0.86
C THR A 581 9.91 26.92 0.00
N SER A 582 9.84 26.10 1.06
CA SER A 582 11.02 25.78 1.87
C SER A 582 12.02 24.89 1.14
N VAL A 583 11.61 23.98 0.25
CA VAL A 583 12.55 23.13 -0.51
C VAL A 583 13.29 23.98 -1.55
N ASP A 584 12.61 24.88 -2.25
CA ASP A 584 13.25 25.86 -3.13
C ASP A 584 14.18 26.82 -2.35
N ASP A 585 13.74 27.33 -1.20
CA ASP A 585 14.57 28.19 -0.34
C ASP A 585 15.77 27.44 0.27
N THR A 586 15.61 26.17 0.62
CA THR A 586 16.68 25.33 1.18
C THR A 586 17.66 24.89 0.09
N ILE A 587 17.20 24.70 -1.15
CA ILE A 587 18.06 24.46 -2.33
C ILE A 587 18.84 25.73 -2.68
N ASN A 588 18.22 26.91 -2.57
CA ASN A 588 18.84 28.20 -2.90
C ASN A 588 19.78 28.76 -1.82
N ASN A 589 19.61 28.40 -0.54
CA ASN A 589 20.39 28.96 0.58
C ASN A 589 21.76 28.31 0.86
N GLY A 590 22.36 27.61 -0.11
CA GLY A 590 23.73 27.09 0.04
C GLY A 590 23.92 26.09 1.20
N SER A 591 22.86 25.34 1.52
CA SER A 591 22.85 24.34 2.59
C SER A 591 23.91 23.25 2.37
N PHE A 592 24.63 22.90 3.44
CA PHE A 592 25.66 21.86 3.46
C PHE A 592 25.10 20.54 2.91
N VAL A 593 25.86 19.93 2.00
CA VAL A 593 25.54 18.62 1.45
C VAL A 593 26.46 17.58 2.04
N PRO A 594 25.89 16.52 2.63
CA PRO A 594 26.65 15.37 3.06
C PRO A 594 27.44 14.70 1.94
N GLN A 595 28.66 14.26 2.26
CA GLN A 595 29.44 13.40 1.37
C GLN A 595 28.66 12.11 1.02
N ASN A 596 28.88 11.57 -0.18
CA ASN A 596 28.26 10.33 -0.68
C ASN A 596 26.73 10.37 -0.87
N THR A 597 26.14 11.48 -1.33
CA THR A 597 24.71 11.52 -1.70
C THR A 597 24.49 11.02 -3.15
N PHE A 598 23.31 10.43 -3.45
CA PHE A 598 22.97 10.05 -4.83
C PHE A 598 22.75 11.30 -5.69
N MET A 599 23.20 11.26 -6.95
CA MET A 599 23.07 12.39 -7.86
C MET A 599 22.15 12.02 -9.02
N LEU A 600 21.12 12.83 -9.24
CA LEU A 600 20.30 12.76 -10.44
C LEU A 600 20.98 13.57 -11.55
N PHE A 601 21.34 12.91 -12.64
CA PHE A 601 21.96 13.55 -13.79
C PHE A 601 21.00 13.58 -14.97
N TYR A 602 20.91 14.75 -15.58
CA TYR A 602 20.04 14.99 -16.71
C TYR A 602 20.75 14.58 -18.01
N ARG A 603 20.09 13.83 -18.90
CA ARG A 603 20.59 13.57 -20.26
C ARG A 603 20.03 14.61 -21.24
N TYR A 604 20.81 15.65 -21.57
CA TYR A 604 20.51 16.58 -22.67
C TYR A 604 21.69 16.58 -23.64
N ASP A 605 21.57 15.92 -24.79
CA ASP A 605 22.58 16.01 -25.84
C ASP A 605 22.08 16.93 -26.97
N TYR A 606 22.64 18.15 -27.01
CA TYR A 606 22.75 18.91 -28.26
C TYR A 606 24.05 19.73 -28.33
N TYR A 607 24.72 20.02 -27.20
CA TYR A 607 25.99 20.75 -27.18
C TYR A 607 27.07 20.01 -26.41
N GLN A 608 28.17 19.68 -27.10
CA GLN A 608 29.38 19.03 -26.58
C GLN A 608 30.03 19.76 -25.38
N SER A 609 29.66 21.01 -25.10
CA SER A 609 30.23 21.83 -24.03
C SER A 609 29.91 21.33 -22.61
N ASN A 610 28.77 20.66 -22.39
CA ASN A 610 28.39 20.16 -21.05
C ASN A 610 28.99 18.79 -20.71
N GLN A 611 29.42 18.01 -21.71
CA GLN A 611 30.04 16.70 -21.47
C GLN A 611 31.37 16.82 -20.71
N LYS A 612 32.16 17.87 -20.98
CA LYS A 612 33.46 18.07 -20.31
C LYS A 612 33.33 18.40 -18.83
N ILE A 613 32.37 19.27 -18.47
CA ILE A 613 32.05 19.62 -17.07
C ILE A 613 31.49 18.40 -16.34
N LEU A 614 30.62 17.63 -17.00
CA LEU A 614 30.08 16.38 -16.45
C LEU A 614 31.18 15.34 -16.19
N LEU A 615 32.11 15.14 -17.13
CA LEU A 615 33.24 14.21 -16.95
C LEU A 615 34.17 14.65 -15.81
N GLU A 616 34.44 15.95 -15.67
CA GLU A 616 35.21 16.49 -14.54
C GLU A 616 34.49 16.25 -13.20
N LEU A 617 33.17 16.49 -13.13
CA LEU A 617 32.35 16.21 -11.93
C LEU A 617 32.30 14.71 -11.59
N LEU A 618 32.13 13.85 -12.59
CA LEU A 618 32.06 12.40 -12.42
C LEU A 618 33.40 11.78 -12.04
N SER A 619 34.52 12.40 -12.39
CA SER A 619 35.87 11.88 -12.09
C SER A 619 36.16 11.68 -10.59
N ALA A 620 35.46 12.43 -9.72
CA ALA A 620 35.58 12.32 -8.27
C ALA A 620 34.39 11.62 -7.59
N TYR A 621 33.31 11.35 -8.34
CA TYR A 621 32.07 10.79 -7.79
C TYR A 621 32.16 9.26 -7.67
N LYS A 622 31.99 8.74 -6.45
CA LYS A 622 32.07 7.29 -6.16
C LYS A 622 30.71 6.63 -5.90
N GLY A 623 29.62 7.39 -5.95
CA GLY A 623 28.25 6.95 -5.68
C GLY A 623 27.49 6.48 -6.93
N PHE A 624 26.16 6.42 -6.83
CA PHE A 624 25.27 6.04 -7.94
C PHE A 624 24.73 7.26 -8.69
N VAL A 625 24.84 7.20 -10.02
CA VAL A 625 24.36 8.23 -10.96
C VAL A 625 23.04 7.74 -11.54
N LEU A 626 21.96 8.51 -11.36
CA LEU A 626 20.65 8.19 -11.92
C LEU A 626 20.33 9.10 -13.12
N PRO A 627 20.18 8.57 -14.34
CA PRO A 627 19.76 9.35 -15.50
C PRO A 627 18.30 9.77 -15.39
N VAL A 628 18.04 11.07 -15.53
CA VAL A 628 16.71 11.68 -15.51
C VAL A 628 16.28 12.10 -16.91
N ILE A 629 15.03 11.83 -17.25
CA ILE A 629 14.38 12.30 -18.49
C ILE A 629 13.45 13.47 -18.18
N LYS A 630 13.49 14.52 -19.01
CA LYS A 630 12.51 15.61 -18.96
C LYS A 630 11.43 15.42 -20.01
N PHE A 631 10.19 15.52 -19.57
CA PHE A 631 9.05 15.30 -20.44
C PHE A 631 8.23 16.56 -20.83
N ALA A 632 8.50 17.77 -20.28
CA ALA A 632 8.36 19.09 -20.96
C ALA A 632 8.26 20.35 -20.03
N ASP A 633 8.99 21.42 -20.40
CA ASP A 633 8.68 22.89 -20.45
C ASP A 633 9.99 23.63 -20.83
N PRO A 634 10.08 24.42 -21.92
CA PRO A 634 11.25 25.25 -22.23
C PRO A 634 11.65 26.25 -21.14
N ASN A 635 10.77 26.57 -20.19
CA ASN A 635 11.06 27.50 -19.09
C ASN A 635 11.70 26.84 -17.86
N VAL A 636 11.66 25.51 -17.74
CA VAL A 636 12.35 24.77 -16.68
C VAL A 636 13.75 24.44 -17.15
N ASN A 637 14.69 25.38 -16.98
CA ASN A 637 16.02 25.25 -17.58
C ASN A 637 16.86 24.10 -16.99
N THR A 638 16.51 23.55 -15.83
CA THR A 638 17.20 22.39 -15.24
C THR A 638 16.42 21.76 -14.09
N VAL A 639 16.39 20.42 -14.03
CA VAL A 639 16.09 19.67 -12.79
C VAL A 639 17.42 19.10 -12.32
N PHE A 640 18.04 19.79 -11.36
CA PHE A 640 19.13 19.23 -10.58
C PHE A 640 18.54 18.73 -9.27
N VAL A 641 18.42 17.42 -9.09
CA VAL A 641 18.48 16.87 -7.73
C VAL A 641 19.90 16.39 -7.53
N SER A 642 20.73 17.40 -7.31
CA SER A 642 22.00 17.21 -6.64
C SER A 642 21.85 17.79 -5.25
N VAL A 643 22.13 16.97 -4.26
CA VAL A 643 22.73 17.46 -3.03
C VAL A 643 24.22 17.21 -3.39
N HIS A 644 25.06 18.06 -4.03
CA HIS A 644 25.28 19.51 -4.13
C HIS A 644 25.71 20.01 -5.52
N ASN A 645 25.75 21.34 -5.59
CA ASN A 645 26.24 22.25 -6.63
C ASN A 645 27.74 22.09 -6.92
N LYS A 646 28.11 21.99 -8.20
CA LYS A 646 28.72 23.10 -8.95
C LYS A 646 28.52 22.91 -10.43
#